data_AF-A0A7M7ND09-F1
#
_entry.id   AF-A0A7M7ND09-F1
#
_cell.length_a   1.000
_cell.length_b   1.000
_cell.length_c   1.000
_cell.angle_alpha   90.00
_cell.angle_beta   90.00
_cell.angle_gamma   90.00
#
_symmetry.space_group_name_H-M   'P 1'
#
loop_
_entity.id
_entity.type
_entity.pdbx_description
1 polymer ?
#
loop_
_entity_poly.entity_id
_entity_poly.type
_entity_poly.pdbx_seq_one_letter_code
_entity_poly.pdbx_strand_id
1 'polypeptide(L)'
;TFPLVFQFLTDGFMKAVERDSAERAQRRKEAKERATEWKDRGNVEFKGGNYEKAIEHYTEGLTHLKDFGVLYTNRAQAYNKMGCYEEAIADCDLILRLEPQNAKAHIHRGKALLGQLKYDEAEESYKEILKYDQKQQKMVDKYVLEAQQARAAAEAEEGAQRTLESGDMHSQTMTDVLSKLWRPNQNLMYYAGGMRVLKEMIQDDTARTLFRTGKGFDLLTEAHIKRCLSKVIEGKKKVEAVEITHSLLDLLIQVVIQNDENSRAVVESEDFATTFLGILGSGNPDISRLCVALLLRLTESSVSRQCIITTFDNACLLVGLLAYVQTSQTGSVEAAKVLNNLALESKFSSQFRNKVTDQVLPAFEQFLTHSITSKKSDVFPSCISFMGNMAHDPVIRKEIASRKEFWEASIKVLKFHTKHLDRSSSREMVYTTLGLLMNITMETSQAFKDQSEALSKELLPLVKSNDKELKERAAGLLGRALPHSTEAVQGACEAKIPTILHQALKDSSDLSMEAKSTFSRCLVVFTQVSEDARNQITQADPDLGCFLSLLTSTSDTVVANVALSIGHCVQVEGLSERLADTDVVKTLLAKTDTNNETIKQNCAITLAKLATSNQRHLERLRDLGGIGILHTCSKYALR
;
A
#
# COMPACT_ATOMS: atom_id res chain seq x y z
N THR A 1 -49.77 -15.76 62.65
CA THR A 1 -49.35 -16.90 61.79
C THR A 1 -49.43 -16.60 60.29
N PHE A 2 -50.42 -15.85 59.79
CA PHE A 2 -50.53 -15.53 58.35
C PHE A 2 -49.38 -14.71 57.70
N PRO A 3 -48.76 -13.70 58.34
CA PRO A 3 -47.72 -12.88 57.70
C PRO A 3 -46.41 -13.64 57.45
N LEU A 4 -46.01 -14.51 58.39
CA LEU A 4 -44.82 -15.36 58.24
C LEU A 4 -44.99 -16.38 57.12
N VAL A 5 -46.19 -16.97 56.98
CA VAL A 5 -46.46 -17.98 55.94
C VAL A 5 -46.39 -17.36 54.54
N PHE A 6 -46.89 -16.12 54.36
CA PHE A 6 -46.80 -15.40 53.09
C PHE A 6 -45.35 -15.03 52.72
N GLN A 7 -44.55 -14.57 53.68
CA GLN A 7 -43.14 -14.22 53.48
C GLN A 7 -42.27 -15.46 53.18
N PHE A 8 -42.52 -16.59 53.85
CA PHE A 8 -41.87 -17.87 53.54
C PHE A 8 -42.24 -18.42 52.15
N LEU A 9 -43.49 -18.23 51.72
CA LEU A 9 -43.95 -18.62 50.37
C LEU A 9 -43.30 -17.76 49.27
N THR A 10 -43.17 -16.44 49.48
CA THR A 10 -42.47 -15.55 48.54
C THR A 10 -40.97 -15.83 48.45
N ASP A 11 -40.30 -16.10 49.59
CA ASP A 11 -38.88 -16.44 49.59
C ASP A 11 -38.60 -17.82 48.96
N GLY A 12 -39.50 -18.79 49.18
CA GLY A 12 -39.44 -20.10 48.53
C GLY A 12 -39.65 -20.03 47.02
N PHE A 13 -40.58 -19.21 46.55
CA PHE A 13 -40.83 -18.95 45.13
C PHE A 13 -39.63 -18.26 44.46
N MET A 14 -39.10 -17.20 45.08
CA MET A 14 -37.93 -16.48 44.55
C MET A 14 -36.70 -17.40 44.45
N LYS A 15 -36.41 -18.23 45.47
CA LYS A 15 -35.33 -19.22 45.41
C LYS A 15 -35.53 -20.27 44.31
N ALA A 16 -36.77 -20.67 44.04
CA ALA A 16 -37.09 -21.61 42.95
C ALA A 16 -36.89 -20.97 41.57
N VAL A 17 -37.30 -19.71 41.40
CA VAL A 17 -37.06 -18.91 40.18
C VAL A 17 -35.56 -18.69 39.96
N GLU A 18 -34.80 -18.35 41.01
CA GLU A 18 -33.34 -18.21 40.93
C GLU A 18 -32.67 -19.52 40.51
N ARG A 19 -33.06 -20.65 41.11
CA ARG A 19 -32.53 -21.98 40.73
C ARG A 19 -32.83 -22.34 39.29
N ASP A 20 -34.07 -22.17 38.84
CA ASP A 20 -34.46 -22.44 37.45
C ASP A 20 -33.75 -21.50 36.46
N SER A 21 -33.56 -20.22 36.82
CA SER A 21 -32.77 -19.28 36.01
C SER A 21 -31.31 -19.69 35.87
N ALA A 22 -30.69 -20.17 36.96
CA ALA A 22 -29.31 -20.67 36.98
C ALA A 22 -29.18 -21.96 36.16
N GLU A 23 -30.13 -22.89 36.27
CA GLU A 23 -30.18 -24.13 35.48
C GLU A 23 -30.36 -23.85 33.98
N ARG A 24 -31.18 -22.87 33.60
CA ARG A 24 -31.31 -22.43 32.19
C ARG A 24 -30.04 -21.78 31.68
N ALA A 25 -29.39 -20.93 32.49
CA ALA A 25 -28.12 -20.31 32.12
C ALA A 25 -27.02 -21.35 31.91
N GLN A 26 -26.94 -22.35 32.80
CA GLN A 26 -25.99 -23.46 32.69
C GLN A 26 -26.25 -24.32 31.45
N ARG A 27 -27.51 -24.72 31.20
CA ARG A 27 -27.88 -25.45 29.97
C ARG A 27 -27.54 -24.69 28.70
N ARG A 28 -27.78 -23.38 28.68
CA ARG A 28 -27.42 -22.52 27.53
C ARG A 28 -25.90 -22.42 27.35
N LYS A 29 -25.14 -22.35 28.44
CA LYS A 29 -23.67 -22.36 28.40
C LYS A 29 -23.14 -23.65 27.78
N GLU A 30 -23.62 -24.80 28.24
CA GLU A 30 -23.23 -26.12 27.70
C GLU A 30 -23.65 -26.29 26.23
N ALA A 31 -24.85 -25.83 25.88
CA ALA A 31 -25.32 -25.83 24.49
C ALA A 31 -24.42 -24.94 23.60
N LYS A 32 -24.00 -23.78 24.11
CA LYS A 32 -23.10 -22.87 23.41
C LYS A 32 -21.69 -23.46 23.26
N GLU A 33 -21.19 -24.17 24.27
CA GLU A 33 -19.90 -24.88 24.21
C GLU A 33 -19.95 -25.97 23.12
N ARG A 34 -20.96 -26.85 23.14
CA ARG A 34 -21.15 -27.87 22.09
C ARG A 34 -21.29 -27.25 20.71
N ALA A 35 -22.10 -26.20 20.56
CA ALA A 35 -22.25 -25.52 19.28
C ALA A 35 -20.94 -24.86 18.80
N THR A 36 -20.10 -24.40 19.73
CA THR A 36 -18.77 -23.84 19.43
C THR A 36 -17.81 -24.91 18.94
N GLU A 37 -17.82 -26.11 19.54
CA GLU A 37 -17.01 -27.24 19.07
C GLU A 37 -17.36 -27.63 17.64
N TRP A 38 -18.66 -27.75 17.33
CA TRP A 38 -19.12 -28.02 15.96
C TRP A 38 -18.77 -26.90 14.98
N LYS A 39 -18.90 -25.64 15.40
CA LYS A 39 -18.45 -24.48 14.62
C LYS A 39 -16.95 -24.59 14.30
N ASP A 40 -16.12 -25.00 15.27
CA ASP A 40 -14.68 -25.13 15.05
C ASP A 40 -14.34 -26.30 14.14
N ARG A 41 -15.04 -27.44 14.23
CA ARG A 41 -14.93 -28.55 13.26
C ARG A 41 -15.31 -28.12 11.84
N GLY A 42 -16.45 -27.43 11.70
CA GLY A 42 -16.87 -26.89 10.41
C GLY A 42 -15.84 -25.90 9.83
N ASN A 43 -15.21 -25.08 10.66
CA ASN A 43 -14.15 -24.17 10.22
C ASN A 43 -12.89 -24.90 9.73
N VAL A 44 -12.57 -26.07 10.29
CA VAL A 44 -11.45 -26.91 9.83
C VAL A 44 -11.77 -27.47 8.44
N GLU A 45 -12.95 -28.09 8.27
CA GLU A 45 -13.39 -28.63 6.98
C GLU A 45 -13.51 -27.55 5.91
N PHE A 46 -14.03 -26.36 6.27
CA PHE A 46 -14.12 -25.21 5.37
C PHE A 46 -12.74 -24.77 4.87
N LYS A 47 -11.74 -24.71 5.77
CA LYS A 47 -10.35 -24.38 5.39
C LYS A 47 -9.72 -25.48 4.52
N GLY A 48 -10.15 -26.72 4.68
CA GLY A 48 -9.75 -27.86 3.85
C GLY A 48 -10.43 -27.91 2.49
N GLY A 49 -11.41 -27.03 2.21
CA GLY A 49 -12.18 -27.04 0.96
C GLY A 49 -13.34 -28.03 0.93
N ASN A 50 -13.59 -28.77 2.02
CA ASN A 50 -14.67 -29.74 2.13
C ASN A 50 -15.97 -29.04 2.56
N TYR A 51 -16.55 -28.24 1.66
CA TYR A 51 -17.68 -27.36 2.01
C TYR A 51 -18.95 -28.12 2.43
N GLU A 52 -19.22 -29.29 1.85
CA GLU A 52 -20.35 -30.15 2.25
C GLU A 52 -20.25 -30.58 3.72
N LYS A 53 -19.10 -31.10 4.14
CA LYS A 53 -18.85 -31.47 5.54
C LYS A 53 -18.88 -30.27 6.48
N ALA A 54 -18.38 -29.12 6.02
CA ALA A 54 -18.49 -27.89 6.79
C ALA A 54 -19.96 -27.52 7.05
N ILE A 55 -20.83 -27.63 6.04
CA ILE A 55 -22.28 -27.40 6.15
C ILE A 55 -22.92 -28.37 7.15
N GLU A 56 -22.56 -29.67 7.09
CA GLU A 56 -23.05 -30.67 8.05
C GLU A 56 -22.67 -30.29 9.49
N HIS A 57 -21.40 -29.97 9.73
CA HIS A 57 -20.93 -29.57 11.06
C HIS A 57 -21.57 -28.28 11.56
N TYR A 58 -21.75 -27.27 10.71
CA TYR A 58 -22.45 -26.06 11.11
C TYR A 58 -23.93 -26.31 11.42
N THR A 59 -24.58 -27.17 10.64
CA THR A 59 -25.96 -27.60 10.86
C THR A 59 -26.09 -28.36 12.18
N GLU A 60 -25.15 -29.24 12.50
CA GLU A 60 -25.13 -29.94 13.79
C GLU A 60 -24.91 -28.98 14.96
N GLY A 61 -24.06 -27.96 14.81
CA GLY A 61 -23.94 -26.91 15.81
C GLY A 61 -25.27 -26.19 16.09
N LEU A 62 -26.09 -25.98 15.05
CA LEU A 62 -27.40 -25.33 15.14
C LEU A 62 -28.46 -26.23 15.82
N THR A 63 -28.29 -27.55 15.84
CA THR A 63 -29.18 -28.45 16.61
C THR A 63 -29.03 -28.20 18.12
N HIS A 64 -27.83 -27.83 18.56
CA HIS A 64 -27.52 -27.52 19.96
C HIS A 64 -27.90 -26.09 20.35
N LEU A 65 -27.63 -25.10 19.48
CA LEU A 65 -27.94 -23.69 19.75
C LEU A 65 -28.47 -22.98 18.49
N LYS A 66 -29.80 -22.93 18.37
CA LYS A 66 -30.51 -22.40 17.19
C LYS A 66 -30.37 -20.90 16.98
N ASP A 67 -30.04 -20.12 18.01
CA ASP A 67 -29.87 -18.68 17.93
C ASP A 67 -28.39 -18.27 17.80
N PHE A 68 -27.50 -19.22 17.45
CA PHE A 68 -26.09 -18.93 17.32
C PHE A 68 -25.76 -18.35 15.94
N GLY A 69 -25.92 -17.04 15.79
CA GLY A 69 -25.84 -16.35 14.48
C GLY A 69 -24.57 -16.62 13.66
N VAL A 70 -23.43 -16.83 14.33
CA VAL A 70 -22.15 -17.14 13.68
C VAL A 70 -22.23 -18.42 12.82
N LEU A 71 -22.95 -19.44 13.28
CA LEU A 71 -23.09 -20.71 12.55
C LEU A 71 -23.84 -20.52 11.22
N TYR A 72 -24.92 -19.74 11.21
CA TYR A 72 -25.63 -19.39 9.98
C TYR A 72 -24.74 -18.61 9.00
N THR A 73 -24.00 -17.61 9.48
CA THR A 73 -23.10 -16.85 8.59
C THR A 73 -22.00 -17.71 7.99
N ASN A 74 -21.44 -18.65 8.78
CA ASN A 74 -20.42 -19.57 8.29
C ASN A 74 -20.99 -20.62 7.33
N ARG A 75 -22.21 -21.11 7.59
CA ARG A 75 -22.91 -22.05 6.71
C ARG A 75 -23.31 -21.40 5.39
N ALA A 76 -23.82 -20.16 5.42
CA ALA A 76 -24.08 -19.36 4.22
C ALA A 76 -22.81 -19.13 3.39
N GLN A 77 -21.65 -18.94 4.02
CA GLN A 77 -20.38 -18.86 3.31
C GLN A 77 -20.02 -20.18 2.62
N ALA A 78 -20.28 -21.33 3.25
CA ALA A 78 -20.05 -22.65 2.66
C ALA A 78 -21.04 -22.94 1.51
N TYR A 79 -22.31 -22.60 1.67
CA TYR A 79 -23.31 -22.69 0.59
C TYR A 79 -22.93 -21.85 -0.62
N ASN A 80 -22.46 -20.61 -0.42
CA ASN A 80 -21.91 -19.77 -1.48
C ASN A 80 -20.76 -20.46 -2.26
N LYS A 81 -19.90 -21.22 -1.56
CA LYS A 81 -18.80 -21.94 -2.19
C LYS A 81 -19.25 -23.16 -3.00
N MET A 82 -20.41 -23.72 -2.67
CA MET A 82 -21.03 -24.84 -3.38
C MET A 82 -21.97 -24.39 -4.51
N GLY A 83 -22.24 -23.08 -4.66
CA GLY A 83 -23.24 -22.57 -5.60
C GLY A 83 -24.69 -22.71 -5.12
N CYS A 84 -24.91 -23.10 -3.86
CA CYS A 84 -26.23 -23.20 -3.23
C CYS A 84 -26.71 -21.81 -2.77
N TYR A 85 -27.00 -20.93 -3.72
CA TYR A 85 -27.23 -19.51 -3.44
C TYR A 85 -28.54 -19.24 -2.69
N GLU A 86 -29.59 -20.02 -2.93
CA GLU A 86 -30.89 -19.84 -2.25
C GLU A 86 -30.78 -20.13 -0.75
N GLU A 87 -30.09 -21.20 -0.38
CA GLU A 87 -29.85 -21.59 1.01
C GLU A 87 -28.93 -20.58 1.70
N ALA A 88 -27.92 -20.07 1.00
CA ALA A 88 -27.08 -19.00 1.52
C ALA A 88 -27.88 -17.73 1.83
N ILE A 89 -28.77 -17.31 0.92
CA ILE A 89 -29.63 -16.14 1.11
C ILE A 89 -30.58 -16.37 2.30
N ALA A 90 -31.20 -17.55 2.39
CA ALA A 90 -32.12 -17.87 3.48
C ALA A 90 -31.45 -17.80 4.87
N ASP A 91 -30.25 -18.36 5.00
CA ASP A 91 -29.45 -18.26 6.23
C ASP A 91 -29.07 -16.80 6.54
N CYS A 92 -28.69 -16.02 5.53
CA CYS A 92 -28.35 -14.61 5.75
C CYS A 92 -29.56 -13.77 6.15
N ASP A 93 -30.70 -13.96 5.49
CA ASP A 93 -31.94 -13.23 5.77
C ASP A 93 -32.44 -13.51 7.20
N LEU A 94 -32.29 -14.74 7.69
CA LEU A 94 -32.61 -15.07 9.08
C LEU A 94 -31.74 -14.25 10.06
N ILE A 95 -30.44 -14.14 9.79
CA ILE A 95 -29.53 -13.35 10.62
C ILE A 95 -29.83 -11.86 10.51
N LEU A 96 -30.11 -11.35 9.33
CA LEU A 96 -30.42 -9.92 9.14
C LEU A 96 -31.74 -9.50 9.80
N ARG A 97 -32.69 -10.42 10.00
CA ARG A 97 -33.89 -10.16 10.81
C ARG A 97 -33.58 -10.02 12.30
N LEU A 98 -32.58 -10.73 12.81
CA LEU A 98 -32.18 -10.72 14.22
C LEU A 98 -31.14 -9.64 14.53
N GLU A 99 -30.20 -9.44 13.60
CA GLU A 99 -29.05 -8.55 13.68
C GLU A 99 -28.93 -7.76 12.35
N PRO A 100 -29.76 -6.72 12.14
CA PRO A 100 -29.76 -5.94 10.90
C PRO A 100 -28.39 -5.33 10.54
N GLN A 101 -27.56 -5.07 11.54
CA GLN A 101 -26.21 -4.50 11.41
C GLN A 101 -25.12 -5.55 11.09
N ASN A 102 -25.46 -6.83 10.93
CA ASN A 102 -24.46 -7.88 10.73
C ASN A 102 -23.82 -7.80 9.33
N ALA A 103 -22.65 -7.17 9.25
CA ALA A 103 -21.93 -6.97 8.00
C ALA A 103 -21.58 -8.27 7.26
N LYS A 104 -21.30 -9.37 7.97
CA LYS A 104 -20.98 -10.66 7.33
C LYS A 104 -22.20 -11.25 6.62
N ALA A 105 -23.37 -11.18 7.25
CA ALA A 105 -24.60 -11.66 6.63
C ALA A 105 -24.93 -10.86 5.35
N HIS A 106 -24.82 -9.53 5.39
CA HIS A 106 -24.94 -8.67 4.20
C HIS A 106 -23.95 -9.05 3.09
N ILE A 107 -22.66 -9.30 3.44
CA ILE A 107 -21.64 -9.71 2.47
C ILE A 107 -21.98 -11.06 1.84
N HIS A 108 -22.33 -12.07 2.64
CA HIS A 108 -22.62 -13.41 2.14
C HIS A 108 -23.92 -13.45 1.33
N ARG A 109 -24.92 -12.65 1.70
CA ARG A 109 -26.14 -12.45 0.94
C ARG A 109 -25.86 -11.80 -0.41
N GLY A 110 -25.11 -10.70 -0.43
CA GLY A 110 -24.71 -10.03 -1.68
C GLY A 110 -23.94 -10.96 -2.62
N LYS A 111 -23.02 -11.79 -2.08
CA LYS A 111 -22.30 -12.78 -2.90
C LYS A 111 -23.21 -13.85 -3.51
N ALA A 112 -24.20 -14.32 -2.75
CA ALA A 112 -25.17 -15.28 -3.25
C ALA A 112 -26.06 -14.67 -4.34
N LEU A 113 -26.48 -13.41 -4.16
CA LEU A 113 -27.24 -12.66 -5.16
C LEU A 113 -26.43 -12.43 -6.44
N LEU A 114 -25.14 -12.14 -6.34
CA LEU A 114 -24.24 -12.10 -7.51
C LEU A 114 -24.17 -13.45 -8.22
N GLY A 115 -24.09 -14.55 -7.46
CA GLY A 115 -24.16 -15.91 -8.01
C GLY A 115 -25.46 -16.22 -8.76
N GLN A 116 -26.56 -15.57 -8.36
CA GLN A 116 -27.86 -15.61 -9.06
C GLN A 116 -27.99 -14.56 -10.18
N LEU A 117 -26.93 -13.82 -10.50
CA LEU A 117 -26.92 -12.73 -11.49
C LEU A 117 -27.87 -11.56 -11.13
N LYS A 118 -28.23 -11.42 -9.85
CA LYS A 118 -29.07 -10.32 -9.32
C LYS A 118 -28.19 -9.17 -8.84
N TYR A 119 -27.58 -8.46 -9.78
CA TYR A 119 -26.53 -7.48 -9.50
C TYR A 119 -27.02 -6.30 -8.64
N ASP A 120 -28.19 -5.76 -8.93
CA ASP A 120 -28.75 -4.61 -8.21
C ASP A 120 -29.07 -4.95 -6.75
N GLU A 121 -29.66 -6.13 -6.52
CA GLU A 121 -29.96 -6.62 -5.16
C GLU A 121 -28.69 -6.91 -4.37
N ALA A 122 -27.63 -7.40 -5.04
CA ALA A 122 -26.34 -7.61 -4.41
C ALA A 122 -25.68 -6.30 -3.99
N GLU A 123 -25.69 -5.30 -4.87
CA GLU A 123 -25.13 -3.97 -4.59
C GLU A 123 -25.84 -3.30 -3.41
N GLU A 124 -27.17 -3.35 -3.39
CA GLU A 124 -27.96 -2.82 -2.26
C GLU A 124 -27.61 -3.56 -0.97
N SER A 125 -27.50 -4.90 -1.01
CA SER A 125 -27.11 -5.69 0.15
C SER A 125 -25.76 -5.28 0.73
N TYR A 126 -24.78 -4.88 -0.10
CA TYR A 126 -23.50 -4.37 0.40
C TYR A 126 -23.62 -2.97 0.99
N LYS A 127 -24.40 -2.08 0.35
CA LYS A 127 -24.62 -0.70 0.79
C LYS A 127 -25.36 -0.59 2.12
N GLU A 128 -26.22 -1.55 2.45
CA GLU A 128 -26.91 -1.64 3.75
C GLU A 128 -25.95 -1.58 4.94
N ILE A 129 -24.72 -2.11 4.80
CA ILE A 129 -23.69 -2.08 5.86
C ILE A 129 -23.37 -0.64 6.30
N LEU A 130 -23.38 0.31 5.35
CA LEU A 130 -23.02 1.71 5.60
C LEU A 130 -24.09 2.48 6.36
N LYS A 131 -25.33 1.98 6.40
CA LYS A 131 -26.38 2.54 7.26
C LYS A 131 -26.05 2.38 8.73
N TYR A 132 -25.25 1.36 9.09
CA TYR A 132 -24.88 1.04 10.47
C TYR A 132 -23.44 1.41 10.82
N ASP A 133 -22.49 1.27 9.88
CA ASP A 133 -21.08 1.60 10.11
C ASP A 133 -20.44 2.26 8.88
N GLN A 134 -20.45 3.59 8.87
CA GLN A 134 -19.82 4.40 7.82
C GLN A 134 -18.31 4.18 7.71
N LYS A 135 -17.64 3.66 8.74
CA LYS A 135 -16.19 3.39 8.68
C LYS A 135 -15.86 2.23 7.74
N GLN A 136 -16.84 1.42 7.38
CA GLN A 136 -16.67 0.28 6.47
C GLN A 136 -16.77 0.65 4.98
N GLN A 137 -16.89 1.95 4.64
CA GLN A 137 -16.99 2.46 3.26
C GLN A 137 -16.02 1.76 2.30
N LYS A 138 -14.72 1.75 2.61
CA LYS A 138 -13.69 1.14 1.75
C LYS A 138 -13.92 -0.35 1.46
N MET A 139 -14.47 -1.09 2.42
CA MET A 139 -14.78 -2.52 2.23
C MET A 139 -16.03 -2.69 1.38
N VAL A 140 -17.06 -1.87 1.62
CA VAL A 140 -18.32 -1.89 0.86
C VAL A 140 -18.08 -1.49 -0.59
N ASP A 141 -17.31 -0.43 -0.83
CA ASP A 141 -16.93 0.02 -2.17
C ASP A 141 -16.29 -1.11 -2.99
N LYS A 142 -15.48 -1.96 -2.34
CA LYS A 142 -14.88 -3.13 -3.00
C LYS A 142 -15.93 -4.12 -3.50
N TYR A 143 -16.92 -4.46 -2.67
CA TYR A 143 -17.95 -5.42 -3.03
C TYR A 143 -18.97 -4.85 -4.02
N VAL A 144 -19.29 -3.56 -3.89
CA VAL A 144 -20.10 -2.81 -4.86
C VAL A 144 -19.41 -2.80 -6.22
N LEU A 145 -18.10 -2.52 -6.26
CA LEU A 145 -17.32 -2.56 -7.50
C LEU A 145 -17.33 -3.97 -8.13
N GLU A 146 -17.18 -5.03 -7.32
CA GLU A 146 -17.29 -6.42 -7.79
C GLU A 146 -18.65 -6.70 -8.44
N ALA A 147 -19.74 -6.21 -7.82
CA ALA A 147 -21.10 -6.34 -8.37
C ALA A 147 -21.28 -5.60 -9.70
N GLN A 148 -20.80 -4.35 -9.77
CA GLN A 148 -20.88 -3.52 -10.96
C GLN A 148 -20.06 -4.09 -12.13
N GLN A 149 -18.89 -4.66 -11.83
CA GLN A 149 -18.06 -5.35 -12.83
C GLN A 149 -18.76 -6.59 -13.37
N ALA A 150 -19.33 -7.42 -12.50
CA ALA A 150 -20.08 -8.62 -12.92
C ALA A 150 -21.31 -8.25 -13.77
N ARG A 151 -22.00 -7.16 -13.43
CA ARG A 151 -23.11 -6.62 -14.22
C ARG A 151 -22.64 -6.16 -15.60
N ALA A 152 -21.60 -5.34 -15.66
CA ALA A 152 -21.06 -4.82 -16.91
C ALA A 152 -20.58 -5.95 -17.83
N ALA A 153 -19.98 -7.00 -17.27
CA ALA A 153 -19.59 -8.20 -17.99
C ALA A 153 -20.81 -8.91 -18.64
N ALA A 154 -21.89 -9.10 -17.88
CA ALA A 154 -23.10 -9.74 -18.39
C ALA A 154 -23.81 -8.88 -19.45
N GLU A 155 -23.89 -7.57 -19.26
CA GLU A 155 -24.44 -6.63 -20.25
C GLU A 155 -23.60 -6.62 -21.54
N ALA A 156 -22.27 -6.70 -21.43
CA ALA A 156 -21.37 -6.80 -22.58
C ALA A 156 -21.57 -8.13 -23.35
N GLU A 157 -21.74 -9.25 -22.64
CA GLU A 157 -22.04 -10.55 -23.26
C GLU A 157 -23.38 -10.54 -23.99
N GLU A 158 -24.43 -10.02 -23.36
CA GLU A 158 -25.73 -9.91 -23.99
C GLU A 158 -25.68 -8.99 -25.22
N GLY A 159 -24.99 -7.85 -25.12
CA GLY A 159 -24.78 -6.93 -26.24
C GLY A 159 -24.02 -7.58 -27.41
N ALA A 160 -22.97 -8.34 -27.10
CA ALA A 160 -22.19 -9.06 -28.11
C ALA A 160 -23.04 -10.15 -28.80
N GLN A 161 -23.83 -10.89 -28.03
CA GLN A 161 -24.74 -11.91 -28.55
C GLN A 161 -25.83 -11.29 -29.46
N ARG A 162 -26.44 -10.18 -29.06
CA ARG A 162 -27.41 -9.46 -29.91
C ARG A 162 -26.77 -8.97 -31.21
N THR A 163 -25.53 -8.51 -31.16
CA THR A 163 -24.80 -8.07 -32.36
C THR A 163 -24.60 -9.24 -33.32
N LEU A 164 -24.20 -10.40 -32.81
CA LEU A 164 -24.08 -11.63 -33.60
C LEU A 164 -25.43 -12.07 -34.21
N GLU A 165 -26.51 -12.04 -33.42
CA GLU A 165 -27.87 -12.40 -33.86
C GLU A 165 -28.45 -11.43 -34.88
N SER A 166 -28.04 -10.17 -34.86
CA SER A 166 -28.45 -9.16 -35.85
C SER A 166 -27.92 -9.44 -37.27
N GLY A 167 -26.99 -10.38 -37.40
CA GLY A 167 -26.36 -10.72 -38.67
C GLY A 167 -25.15 -9.85 -39.02
N ASP A 168 -24.53 -9.22 -38.02
CA ASP A 168 -23.32 -8.44 -38.24
C ASP A 168 -22.22 -9.31 -38.86
N MET A 169 -21.77 -8.92 -40.06
CA MET A 169 -20.84 -9.71 -40.86
C MET A 169 -19.50 -9.91 -40.15
N HIS A 170 -19.03 -8.92 -39.39
CA HIS A 170 -17.75 -9.01 -38.67
C HIS A 170 -17.84 -10.06 -37.55
N SER A 171 -18.89 -9.96 -36.72
CA SER A 171 -19.19 -10.90 -35.64
C SER A 171 -19.38 -12.32 -36.14
N GLN A 172 -20.14 -12.51 -37.23
CA GLN A 172 -20.33 -13.83 -37.85
C GLN A 172 -19.01 -14.41 -38.37
N THR A 173 -18.22 -13.61 -39.09
CA THR A 173 -16.91 -14.05 -39.60
C THR A 173 -15.99 -14.44 -38.45
N MET A 174 -16.03 -13.70 -37.34
CA MET A 174 -15.21 -13.98 -36.17
C MET A 174 -15.56 -15.34 -35.55
N THR A 175 -16.85 -15.60 -35.31
CA THR A 175 -17.33 -16.89 -34.81
C THR A 175 -17.01 -18.03 -35.77
N ASP A 176 -17.07 -17.79 -37.08
CA ASP A 176 -16.66 -18.73 -38.11
C ASP A 176 -15.17 -19.07 -38.04
N VAL A 177 -14.30 -18.08 -37.87
CA VAL A 177 -12.85 -18.30 -37.74
C VAL A 177 -12.54 -19.06 -36.45
N LEU A 178 -13.17 -18.70 -35.32
CA LEU A 178 -13.05 -19.44 -34.07
C LEU A 178 -13.45 -20.90 -34.25
N SER A 179 -14.64 -21.17 -34.82
CA SER A 179 -15.13 -22.53 -35.04
C SER A 179 -14.20 -23.38 -35.93
N LYS A 180 -13.55 -22.75 -36.92
CA LYS A 180 -12.57 -23.41 -37.80
C LYS A 180 -11.26 -23.69 -37.08
N LEU A 181 -10.81 -22.78 -36.22
CA LEU A 181 -9.57 -22.92 -35.47
C LEU A 181 -9.57 -24.19 -34.58
N TRP A 182 -10.74 -24.64 -34.13
CA TRP A 182 -10.93 -25.84 -33.29
C TRP A 182 -10.83 -27.18 -34.01
N ARG A 183 -10.53 -27.19 -35.31
CA ARG A 183 -10.41 -28.46 -36.05
C ARG A 183 -9.22 -29.26 -35.52
N PRO A 184 -9.40 -30.49 -35.03
CA PRO A 184 -8.30 -31.31 -34.53
C PRO A 184 -7.34 -31.69 -35.68
N ASN A 185 -6.11 -32.04 -35.32
CA ASN A 185 -5.07 -32.55 -36.23
C ASN A 185 -4.66 -31.61 -37.38
N GLN A 186 -4.89 -30.30 -37.25
CA GLN A 186 -4.36 -29.33 -38.21
C GLN A 186 -2.85 -29.14 -38.04
N ASN A 187 -2.18 -28.65 -39.09
CA ASN A 187 -0.76 -28.34 -39.00
C ASN A 187 -0.51 -27.10 -38.10
N LEU A 188 0.71 -26.94 -37.59
CA LEU A 188 1.01 -25.82 -36.68
C LEU A 188 0.78 -24.45 -37.34
N MET A 189 1.12 -24.32 -38.63
CA MET A 189 0.93 -23.06 -39.36
C MET A 189 -0.54 -22.67 -39.53
N TYR A 190 -1.46 -23.63 -39.52
CA TYR A 190 -2.91 -23.39 -39.52
C TYR A 190 -3.32 -22.64 -38.25
N TYR A 191 -2.87 -23.11 -37.09
CA TYR A 191 -3.16 -22.46 -35.81
C TYR A 191 -2.52 -21.06 -35.74
N ALA A 192 -1.24 -20.92 -36.11
CA ALA A 192 -0.57 -19.60 -36.13
C ALA A 192 -1.28 -18.62 -37.08
N GLY A 193 -1.66 -19.07 -38.29
CA GLY A 193 -2.40 -18.26 -39.25
C GLY A 193 -3.78 -17.84 -38.71
N GLY A 194 -4.53 -18.77 -38.12
CA GLY A 194 -5.83 -18.48 -37.53
C GLY A 194 -5.74 -17.50 -36.35
N MET A 195 -4.75 -17.66 -35.47
CA MET A 195 -4.50 -16.72 -34.36
C MET A 195 -4.20 -15.31 -34.87
N ARG A 196 -3.41 -15.17 -35.95
CA ARG A 196 -3.12 -13.86 -36.57
C ARG A 196 -4.37 -13.22 -37.16
N VAL A 197 -5.18 -13.99 -37.87
CA VAL A 197 -6.45 -13.49 -38.42
C VAL A 197 -7.34 -13.00 -37.28
N LEU A 198 -7.52 -13.79 -36.22
CA LEU A 198 -8.31 -13.38 -35.05
C LEU A 198 -7.75 -12.11 -34.40
N LYS A 199 -6.43 -12.01 -34.23
CA LYS A 199 -5.79 -10.83 -33.65
C LYS A 199 -6.06 -9.57 -34.46
N GLU A 200 -6.02 -9.63 -35.78
CA GLU A 200 -6.37 -8.48 -36.64
C GLU A 200 -7.88 -8.18 -36.65
N MET A 201 -8.73 -9.18 -36.41
CA MET A 201 -10.18 -8.97 -36.29
C MET A 201 -10.58 -8.34 -34.95
N ILE A 202 -9.89 -8.64 -33.86
CA ILE A 202 -10.26 -8.16 -32.52
C ILE A 202 -9.82 -6.70 -32.36
N GLN A 203 -10.72 -5.78 -32.70
CA GLN A 203 -10.46 -4.32 -32.62
C GLN A 203 -11.30 -3.63 -31.53
N ASP A 204 -12.45 -4.21 -31.16
CA ASP A 204 -13.39 -3.65 -30.19
C ASP A 204 -13.76 -4.64 -29.07
N ASP A 205 -14.53 -4.15 -28.09
CA ASP A 205 -14.92 -4.94 -26.93
C ASP A 205 -15.95 -6.03 -27.25
N THR A 206 -16.77 -5.82 -28.28
CA THR A 206 -17.70 -6.84 -28.78
C THR A 206 -16.93 -8.05 -29.29
N ALA A 207 -15.94 -7.83 -30.14
CA ALA A 207 -15.05 -8.89 -30.64
C ALA A 207 -14.31 -9.57 -29.48
N ARG A 208 -13.74 -8.81 -28.52
CA ARG A 208 -13.10 -9.41 -27.33
C ARG A 208 -14.05 -10.30 -26.53
N THR A 209 -15.31 -9.91 -26.43
CA THR A 209 -16.34 -10.67 -25.73
C THR A 209 -16.74 -11.92 -26.52
N LEU A 210 -16.96 -11.81 -27.83
CA LEU A 210 -17.22 -12.95 -28.73
C LEU A 210 -16.06 -13.95 -28.76
N PHE A 211 -14.82 -13.48 -28.66
CA PHE A 211 -13.66 -14.36 -28.52
C PHE A 211 -13.81 -15.25 -27.30
N ARG A 212 -14.13 -14.66 -26.14
CA ARG A 212 -14.27 -15.39 -24.88
C ARG A 212 -15.47 -16.32 -24.88
N THR A 213 -16.66 -15.83 -25.23
CA THR A 213 -17.89 -16.64 -25.25
C THR A 213 -17.88 -17.71 -26.33
N GLY A 214 -17.17 -17.47 -27.44
CA GLY A 214 -16.87 -18.42 -28.51
C GLY A 214 -15.77 -19.43 -28.19
N LYS A 215 -15.40 -19.58 -26.90
CA LYS A 215 -14.39 -20.50 -26.38
C LYS A 215 -12.95 -20.24 -26.84
N GLY A 216 -12.62 -19.02 -27.26
CA GLY A 216 -11.28 -18.63 -27.73
C GLY A 216 -10.12 -19.02 -26.81
N PHE A 217 -10.35 -19.07 -25.49
CA PHE A 217 -9.33 -19.48 -24.53
C PHE A 217 -9.03 -20.98 -24.47
N ASP A 218 -9.86 -21.84 -25.09
CA ASP A 218 -9.58 -23.28 -25.20
C ASP A 218 -8.23 -23.53 -25.92
N LEU A 219 -7.72 -22.56 -26.69
CA LEU A 219 -6.37 -22.57 -27.29
C LEU A 219 -5.26 -22.81 -26.24
N LEU A 220 -5.44 -22.34 -25.02
CA LEU A 220 -4.48 -22.54 -23.92
C LEU A 220 -4.45 -24.00 -23.44
N THR A 221 -5.54 -24.73 -23.65
CA THR A 221 -5.70 -26.14 -23.24
C THR A 221 -5.44 -27.14 -24.36
N GLU A 222 -5.37 -26.68 -25.60
CA GLU A 222 -5.16 -27.53 -26.78
C GLU A 222 -3.79 -28.24 -26.73
N ALA A 223 -3.78 -29.53 -27.02
CA ALA A 223 -2.64 -30.42 -26.79
C ALA A 223 -1.43 -30.12 -27.71
N HIS A 224 -1.64 -29.76 -28.98
CA HIS A 224 -0.56 -29.40 -29.89
C HIS A 224 0.08 -28.06 -29.50
N ILE A 225 -0.73 -27.09 -29.06
CA ILE A 225 -0.26 -25.81 -28.53
C ILE A 225 0.54 -26.04 -27.25
N LYS A 226 -0.01 -26.74 -26.24
CA LYS A 226 0.71 -27.09 -24.99
C LYS A 226 2.07 -27.74 -25.29
N ARG A 227 2.13 -28.69 -26.23
CA ARG A 227 3.38 -29.34 -26.65
C ARG A 227 4.39 -28.37 -27.28
N CYS A 228 3.93 -27.35 -28.00
CA CYS A 228 4.81 -26.32 -28.57
C CYS A 228 5.37 -25.41 -27.48
N LEU A 229 4.54 -25.00 -26.52
CA LEU A 229 4.96 -24.21 -25.36
C LEU A 229 6.04 -24.95 -24.57
N SER A 230 5.85 -26.24 -24.28
CA SER A 230 6.87 -27.06 -23.58
C SER A 230 8.20 -27.11 -24.32
N LYS A 231 8.22 -27.20 -25.66
CA LYS A 231 9.47 -27.18 -26.45
C LYS A 231 10.21 -25.85 -26.33
N VAL A 232 9.49 -24.73 -26.27
CA VAL A 232 10.09 -23.41 -26.04
C VAL A 232 10.70 -23.34 -24.64
N ILE A 233 9.99 -23.83 -23.63
CA ILE A 233 10.49 -23.91 -22.25
C ILE A 233 11.77 -24.74 -22.16
N GLU A 234 11.84 -25.87 -22.87
CA GLU A 234 13.02 -26.74 -22.97
C GLU A 234 14.21 -26.11 -23.75
N GLY A 235 14.07 -24.87 -24.24
CA GLY A 235 15.10 -24.19 -25.04
C GLY A 235 15.27 -24.75 -26.46
N LYS A 236 14.36 -25.62 -26.90
CA LYS A 236 14.39 -26.19 -28.26
C LYS A 236 13.86 -25.13 -29.24
N LYS A 237 14.78 -24.45 -29.93
CA LYS A 237 14.51 -23.39 -30.94
C LYS A 237 13.90 -23.93 -32.24
N LYS A 238 12.88 -24.78 -32.16
CA LYS A 238 12.10 -25.19 -33.34
C LYS A 238 11.30 -24.00 -33.82
N VAL A 239 11.47 -23.62 -35.09
CA VAL A 239 10.85 -22.45 -35.70
C VAL A 239 9.33 -22.46 -35.50
N GLU A 240 8.71 -23.63 -35.67
CA GLU A 240 7.26 -23.78 -35.53
C GLU A 240 6.77 -23.58 -34.09
N ALA A 241 7.56 -24.00 -33.10
CA ALA A 241 7.19 -23.83 -31.69
C ALA A 241 7.29 -22.36 -31.25
N VAL A 242 8.32 -21.66 -31.73
CA VAL A 242 8.50 -20.22 -31.50
C VAL A 242 7.39 -19.42 -32.18
N GLU A 243 7.04 -19.76 -33.42
CA GLU A 243 6.00 -19.10 -34.20
C GLU A 243 4.61 -19.23 -33.57
N ILE A 244 4.26 -20.44 -33.09
CA ILE A 244 3.00 -20.68 -32.36
C ILE A 244 2.97 -19.88 -31.06
N THR A 245 4.06 -19.93 -30.29
CA THR A 245 4.14 -19.21 -29.01
C THR A 245 4.02 -17.71 -29.23
N HIS A 246 4.68 -17.17 -30.26
CA HIS A 246 4.57 -15.77 -30.64
C HIS A 246 3.13 -15.41 -31.04
N SER A 247 2.50 -16.17 -31.93
CA SER A 247 1.15 -15.89 -32.43
C SER A 247 0.10 -15.98 -31.30
N LEU A 248 0.28 -16.94 -30.38
CA LEU A 248 -0.56 -17.06 -29.19
C LEU A 248 -0.40 -15.85 -28.27
N LEU A 249 0.83 -15.47 -27.91
CA LEU A 249 1.06 -14.33 -27.02
C LEU A 249 0.56 -13.02 -27.63
N ASP A 250 0.74 -12.80 -28.94
CA ASP A 250 0.26 -11.60 -29.64
C ASP A 250 -1.28 -11.53 -29.63
N LEU A 251 -1.96 -12.66 -29.88
CA LEU A 251 -3.41 -12.76 -29.75
C LEU A 251 -3.86 -12.51 -28.30
N LEU A 252 -3.20 -13.13 -27.31
CA LEU A 252 -3.54 -12.95 -25.90
C LEU A 252 -3.40 -11.50 -25.47
N ILE A 253 -2.36 -10.79 -25.92
CA ILE A 253 -2.21 -9.35 -25.67
C ILE A 253 -3.44 -8.61 -26.20
N GLN A 254 -3.87 -8.90 -27.43
CA GLN A 254 -4.98 -8.19 -28.05
C GLN A 254 -6.32 -8.43 -27.35
N VAL A 255 -6.58 -9.66 -26.89
CA VAL A 255 -7.87 -10.01 -26.26
C VAL A 255 -8.02 -9.48 -24.84
N VAL A 256 -6.93 -9.19 -24.13
CA VAL A 256 -6.98 -8.69 -22.74
C VAL A 256 -6.93 -7.17 -22.61
N ILE A 257 -6.67 -6.43 -23.70
CA ILE A 257 -6.63 -4.96 -23.67
C ILE A 257 -7.94 -4.41 -23.09
N GLN A 258 -7.83 -3.73 -21.94
CA GLN A 258 -8.94 -3.08 -21.23
C GLN A 258 -10.15 -4.01 -20.97
N ASN A 259 -9.92 -5.32 -20.87
CA ASN A 259 -10.98 -6.30 -20.65
C ASN A 259 -10.63 -7.22 -19.46
N ASP A 260 -11.20 -6.90 -18.30
CA ASP A 260 -10.90 -7.58 -17.03
C ASP A 260 -11.39 -9.03 -17.01
N GLU A 261 -12.52 -9.32 -17.66
CA GLU A 261 -13.07 -10.68 -17.78
C GLU A 261 -12.15 -11.58 -18.59
N ASN A 262 -11.67 -11.09 -19.73
CA ASN A 262 -10.70 -11.80 -20.55
C ASN A 262 -9.38 -11.98 -19.81
N SER A 263 -8.91 -10.93 -19.12
CA SER A 263 -7.69 -11.00 -18.32
C SER A 263 -7.79 -12.08 -17.22
N ARG A 264 -8.94 -12.17 -16.55
CA ARG A 264 -9.21 -13.22 -15.55
C ARG A 264 -9.24 -14.60 -16.19
N ALA A 265 -9.95 -14.77 -17.30
CA ALA A 265 -10.04 -16.05 -18.01
C ALA A 265 -8.67 -16.58 -18.45
N VAL A 266 -7.75 -15.69 -18.87
CA VAL A 266 -6.37 -16.07 -19.20
C VAL A 266 -5.60 -16.51 -17.96
N VAL A 267 -5.61 -15.68 -16.90
CA VAL A 267 -4.80 -15.91 -15.70
C VAL A 267 -5.25 -17.15 -14.92
N GLU A 268 -6.55 -17.42 -14.90
CA GLU A 268 -7.16 -18.55 -14.19
C GLU A 268 -7.21 -19.84 -15.03
N SER A 269 -6.79 -19.79 -16.30
CA SER A 269 -6.66 -20.99 -17.13
C SER A 269 -5.70 -22.01 -16.51
N GLU A 270 -6.06 -23.28 -16.62
CA GLU A 270 -5.27 -24.40 -16.12
C GLU A 270 -3.82 -24.35 -16.64
N ASP A 271 -2.85 -24.53 -15.73
CA ASP A 271 -1.40 -24.50 -15.99
C ASP A 271 -0.83 -23.20 -16.58
N PHE A 272 -1.65 -22.16 -16.81
CA PHE A 272 -1.21 -20.95 -17.51
C PHE A 272 -0.06 -20.28 -16.78
N ALA A 273 -0.19 -20.02 -15.47
CA ALA A 273 0.84 -19.36 -14.67
C ALA A 273 2.20 -20.08 -14.74
N THR A 274 2.22 -21.38 -14.52
CA THR A 274 3.44 -22.21 -14.57
C THR A 274 4.06 -22.22 -15.97
N THR A 275 3.24 -22.45 -16.99
CA THR A 275 3.69 -22.49 -18.40
C THR A 275 4.24 -21.13 -18.82
N PHE A 276 3.53 -20.05 -18.47
CA PHE A 276 3.89 -18.68 -18.78
C PHE A 276 5.24 -18.29 -18.16
N LEU A 277 5.49 -18.63 -16.89
CA LEU A 277 6.77 -18.38 -16.22
C LEU A 277 7.92 -19.15 -16.90
N GLY A 278 7.68 -20.39 -17.32
CA GLY A 278 8.65 -21.16 -18.09
C GLY A 278 8.98 -20.51 -19.44
N ILE A 279 7.97 -20.00 -20.15
CA ILE A 279 8.14 -19.33 -21.45
C ILE A 279 8.91 -18.01 -21.27
N LEU A 280 8.56 -17.21 -20.26
CA LEU A 280 9.27 -15.97 -19.93
C LEU A 280 10.76 -16.23 -19.67
N GLY A 281 11.08 -17.33 -18.98
CA GLY A 281 12.43 -17.79 -18.67
C GLY A 281 13.16 -18.56 -19.78
N SER A 282 12.55 -18.75 -20.95
CA SER A 282 13.13 -19.57 -22.04
C SER A 282 14.41 -19.00 -22.69
N GLY A 283 14.74 -17.74 -22.40
CA GLY A 283 15.91 -17.05 -22.97
C GLY A 283 15.73 -16.62 -24.44
N ASN A 284 14.54 -16.72 -25.01
CA ASN A 284 14.21 -16.15 -26.32
C ASN A 284 13.79 -14.67 -26.17
N PRO A 285 14.57 -13.70 -26.70
CA PRO A 285 14.30 -12.27 -26.48
C PRO A 285 12.93 -11.79 -26.96
N ASP A 286 12.47 -12.27 -28.12
CA ASP A 286 11.20 -11.85 -28.73
C ASP A 286 10.01 -12.38 -27.93
N ILE A 287 10.10 -13.64 -27.50
CA ILE A 287 9.08 -14.26 -26.66
C ILE A 287 9.03 -13.59 -25.29
N SER A 288 10.18 -13.39 -24.63
CA SER A 288 10.23 -12.72 -23.33
C SER A 288 9.66 -11.30 -23.41
N ARG A 289 9.91 -10.57 -24.52
CA ARG A 289 9.31 -9.25 -24.77
C ARG A 289 7.79 -9.32 -24.86
N LEU A 290 7.24 -10.30 -25.57
CA LEU A 290 5.79 -10.50 -25.64
C LEU A 290 5.19 -10.91 -24.29
N CYS A 291 5.86 -11.76 -23.52
CA CYS A 291 5.44 -12.08 -22.15
C CYS A 291 5.35 -10.82 -21.29
N VAL A 292 6.37 -9.95 -21.34
CA VAL A 292 6.35 -8.68 -20.61
C VAL A 292 5.22 -7.76 -21.10
N ALA A 293 4.97 -7.70 -22.40
CA ALA A 293 3.86 -6.92 -22.96
C ALA A 293 2.49 -7.45 -22.49
N LEU A 294 2.31 -8.77 -22.44
CA LEU A 294 1.10 -9.40 -21.91
C LEU A 294 0.92 -9.10 -20.42
N LEU A 295 1.97 -9.27 -19.61
CA LEU A 295 1.96 -8.91 -18.19
C LEU A 295 1.63 -7.43 -17.97
N LEU A 296 2.13 -6.54 -18.84
CA LEU A 296 1.82 -5.12 -18.72
C LEU A 296 0.31 -4.91 -18.85
N ARG A 297 -0.34 -5.48 -19.88
CA ARG A 297 -1.80 -5.40 -20.03
C ARG A 297 -2.54 -6.03 -18.85
N LEU A 298 -2.13 -7.23 -18.43
CA LEU A 298 -2.74 -7.94 -17.31
C LEU A 298 -2.55 -7.24 -15.95
N THR A 299 -1.64 -6.27 -15.84
CA THR A 299 -1.40 -5.55 -14.57
C THR A 299 -1.98 -4.13 -14.56
N GLU A 300 -2.60 -3.68 -15.64
CA GLU A 300 -3.30 -2.38 -15.72
C GLU A 300 -4.50 -2.34 -14.75
N SER A 301 -5.29 -3.41 -14.67
CA SER A 301 -6.44 -3.52 -13.75
C SER A 301 -6.07 -4.12 -12.40
N SER A 302 -6.69 -3.61 -11.32
CA SER A 302 -6.57 -4.19 -9.98
C SER A 302 -7.10 -5.61 -9.87
N VAL A 303 -8.12 -5.97 -10.66
CA VAL A 303 -8.72 -7.31 -10.64
C VAL A 303 -7.69 -8.33 -11.12
N SER A 304 -7.13 -8.08 -12.29
CA SER A 304 -6.15 -8.97 -12.92
C SER A 304 -4.84 -9.06 -12.12
N ARG A 305 -4.39 -7.96 -11.51
CA ARG A 305 -3.28 -8.00 -10.54
C ARG A 305 -3.57 -8.95 -9.38
N GLN A 306 -4.76 -8.90 -8.79
CA GLN A 306 -5.13 -9.80 -7.69
C GLN A 306 -5.14 -11.27 -8.16
N CYS A 307 -5.66 -11.55 -9.35
CA CYS A 307 -5.63 -12.90 -9.94
C CYS A 307 -4.19 -13.40 -10.10
N ILE A 308 -3.28 -12.58 -10.67
CA ILE A 308 -1.85 -12.93 -10.81
C ILE A 308 -1.25 -13.25 -9.44
N ILE A 309 -1.47 -12.38 -8.44
CA ILE A 309 -0.93 -12.56 -7.09
C ILE A 309 -1.40 -13.87 -6.44
N THR A 310 -2.61 -14.32 -6.76
CA THR A 310 -3.15 -15.58 -6.22
C THR A 310 -2.71 -16.83 -6.98
N THR A 311 -2.38 -16.71 -8.26
CA THR A 311 -2.17 -17.87 -9.15
C THR A 311 -0.70 -18.11 -9.51
N PHE A 312 0.11 -17.05 -9.59
CA PHE A 312 1.51 -17.15 -10.00
C PHE A 312 2.44 -17.45 -8.82
N ASP A 313 3.56 -18.13 -9.11
CA ASP A 313 4.74 -18.04 -8.24
C ASP A 313 5.34 -16.63 -8.36
N ASN A 314 4.86 -15.72 -7.51
CA ASN A 314 5.27 -14.32 -7.53
C ASN A 314 6.77 -14.15 -7.27
N ALA A 315 7.43 -15.08 -6.56
CA ALA A 315 8.87 -15.02 -6.33
C ALA A 315 9.65 -15.25 -7.63
N CYS A 316 9.32 -16.31 -8.35
CA CYS A 316 9.90 -16.57 -9.67
C CYS A 316 9.59 -15.44 -10.66
N LEU A 317 8.36 -14.94 -10.67
CA LEU A 317 7.96 -13.82 -11.52
C LEU A 317 8.80 -12.57 -11.24
N LEU A 318 8.97 -12.22 -9.96
CA LEU A 318 9.68 -11.02 -9.54
C LEU A 318 11.17 -11.07 -9.90
N VAL A 319 11.84 -12.19 -9.58
CA VAL A 319 13.26 -12.40 -9.92
C VAL A 319 13.46 -12.38 -11.44
N GLY A 320 12.57 -13.04 -12.20
CA GLY A 320 12.61 -13.04 -13.66
C GLY A 320 12.48 -11.64 -14.26
N LEU A 321 11.53 -10.83 -13.77
CA LEU A 321 11.32 -9.46 -14.23
C LEU A 321 12.49 -8.54 -13.88
N LEU A 322 13.05 -8.63 -12.67
CA LEU A 322 14.24 -7.84 -12.28
C LEU A 322 15.46 -8.18 -13.14
N ALA A 323 15.69 -9.47 -13.40
CA ALA A 323 16.75 -9.91 -14.30
C ALA A 323 16.52 -9.42 -15.75
N TYR A 324 15.28 -9.44 -16.23
CA TYR A 324 14.92 -8.94 -17.56
C TYR A 324 15.17 -7.43 -17.71
N VAL A 325 14.79 -6.64 -16.70
CA VAL A 325 15.06 -5.19 -16.65
C VAL A 325 16.55 -4.89 -16.82
N GLN A 326 17.41 -5.65 -16.12
CA GLN A 326 18.86 -5.46 -16.16
C GLN A 326 19.44 -5.86 -17.53
N THR A 327 19.06 -7.03 -18.06
CA THR A 327 19.73 -7.66 -19.21
C THR A 327 19.16 -7.26 -20.58
N SER A 328 17.85 -7.02 -20.69
CA SER A 328 17.19 -6.83 -22.00
C SER A 328 17.34 -5.43 -22.55
N GLN A 329 17.60 -5.29 -23.86
CA GLN A 329 17.64 -3.98 -24.52
C GLN A 329 16.26 -3.43 -24.87
N THR A 330 15.27 -4.30 -25.05
CA THR A 330 13.88 -3.97 -25.41
C THR A 330 12.92 -4.44 -24.32
N GLY A 331 11.80 -3.74 -24.11
CA GLY A 331 10.79 -4.16 -23.11
C GLY A 331 11.16 -3.91 -21.63
N SER A 332 12.30 -3.29 -21.33
CA SER A 332 12.77 -3.12 -19.94
C SER A 332 11.94 -2.09 -19.15
N VAL A 333 11.42 -1.06 -19.82
CA VAL A 333 10.52 -0.06 -19.21
C VAL A 333 9.17 -0.70 -18.87
N GLU A 334 8.64 -1.52 -19.77
CA GLU A 334 7.41 -2.28 -19.60
C GLU A 334 7.54 -3.26 -18.43
N ALA A 335 8.65 -4.00 -18.35
CA ALA A 335 8.91 -4.90 -17.23
C ALA A 335 8.96 -4.15 -15.88
N ALA A 336 9.57 -2.97 -15.84
CA ALA A 336 9.60 -2.16 -14.62
C ALA A 336 8.23 -1.58 -14.25
N LYS A 337 7.38 -1.25 -15.24
CA LYS A 337 5.99 -0.88 -15.00
C LYS A 337 5.18 -2.06 -14.43
N VAL A 338 5.37 -3.27 -14.95
CA VAL A 338 4.75 -4.49 -14.40
C VAL A 338 5.12 -4.68 -12.92
N LEU A 339 6.41 -4.56 -12.59
CA LEU A 339 6.89 -4.62 -11.21
C LEU A 339 6.16 -3.59 -10.33
N ASN A 340 6.14 -2.34 -10.77
CA ASN A 340 5.49 -1.26 -10.03
C ASN A 340 3.99 -1.51 -9.85
N ASN A 341 3.29 -1.96 -10.89
CA ASN A 341 1.86 -2.27 -10.85
C ASN A 341 1.57 -3.36 -9.81
N LEU A 342 2.32 -4.46 -9.81
CA LEU A 342 2.13 -5.55 -8.85
C LEU A 342 2.35 -5.09 -7.40
N ALA A 343 3.33 -4.23 -7.15
CA ALA A 343 3.62 -3.71 -5.82
C ALA A 343 2.55 -2.74 -5.27
N LEU A 344 1.61 -2.26 -6.08
CA LEU A 344 0.46 -1.47 -5.60
C LEU A 344 -0.51 -2.30 -4.75
N GLU A 345 -0.52 -3.62 -4.91
CA GLU A 345 -1.42 -4.50 -4.17
C GLU A 345 -0.79 -4.90 -2.82
N SER A 346 -1.43 -4.53 -1.71
CA SER A 346 -0.91 -4.80 -0.35
C SER A 346 -0.63 -6.29 -0.06
N LYS A 347 -1.42 -7.18 -0.67
CA LYS A 347 -1.21 -8.64 -0.56
C LYS A 347 0.08 -9.08 -1.22
N PHE A 348 0.50 -8.45 -2.32
CA PHE A 348 1.74 -8.78 -3.01
C PHE A 348 2.90 -8.65 -2.03
N SER A 349 3.11 -7.48 -1.45
CA SER A 349 4.18 -7.25 -0.45
C SER A 349 4.13 -8.25 0.70
N SER A 350 2.94 -8.53 1.24
CA SER A 350 2.80 -9.47 2.37
C SER A 350 3.33 -10.88 2.08
N GLN A 351 3.25 -11.36 0.83
CA GLN A 351 3.78 -12.68 0.43
C GLN A 351 5.31 -12.72 0.40
N PHE A 352 5.98 -11.57 0.28
CA PHE A 352 7.44 -11.48 0.21
C PHE A 352 8.12 -11.23 1.55
N ARG A 353 7.38 -11.03 2.65
CA ARG A 353 7.98 -10.68 3.96
C ARG A 353 9.13 -11.61 4.38
N ASN A 354 9.03 -12.90 4.08
CA ASN A 354 10.04 -13.90 4.44
C ASN A 354 11.07 -14.21 3.32
N LYS A 355 10.94 -13.58 2.16
CA LYS A 355 11.77 -13.85 0.97
C LYS A 355 12.47 -12.61 0.42
N VAL A 356 12.04 -11.42 0.86
CA VAL A 356 12.50 -10.13 0.31
C VAL A 356 14.01 -9.96 0.48
N THR A 357 14.53 -10.32 1.65
CA THR A 357 15.93 -10.14 2.03
C THR A 357 16.88 -10.95 1.16
N ASP A 358 16.51 -12.20 0.83
CA ASP A 358 17.39 -13.11 0.08
C ASP A 358 17.17 -13.05 -1.43
N GLN A 359 15.95 -12.78 -1.89
CA GLN A 359 15.59 -12.92 -3.32
C GLN A 359 15.42 -11.58 -4.04
N VAL A 360 15.07 -10.50 -3.33
CA VAL A 360 14.66 -9.23 -3.96
C VAL A 360 15.70 -8.14 -3.73
N LEU A 361 16.15 -7.96 -2.48
CA LEU A 361 17.08 -6.89 -2.14
C LEU A 361 18.44 -7.00 -2.84
N PRO A 362 19.09 -8.17 -2.96
CA PRO A 362 20.37 -8.28 -3.67
C PRO A 362 20.27 -7.86 -5.14
N ALA A 363 19.20 -8.27 -5.83
CA ALA A 363 18.96 -7.90 -7.21
C ALA A 363 18.70 -6.39 -7.37
N PHE A 364 17.97 -5.80 -6.41
CA PHE A 364 17.70 -4.35 -6.39
C PHE A 364 18.96 -3.52 -6.07
N GLU A 365 19.78 -3.95 -5.13
CA GLU A 365 21.07 -3.33 -4.78
C GLU A 365 22.04 -3.34 -5.98
N GLN A 366 22.07 -4.49 -6.68
CA GLN A 366 22.81 -4.61 -7.93
C GLN A 366 22.25 -3.65 -8.99
N PHE A 367 20.93 -3.56 -9.14
CA PHE A 367 20.28 -2.62 -10.06
C PHE A 367 20.66 -1.17 -9.77
N LEU A 368 20.60 -0.73 -8.50
CA LEU A 368 21.02 0.62 -8.09
C LEU A 368 22.46 0.91 -8.53
N THR A 369 23.37 -0.03 -8.30
CA THR A 369 24.78 0.16 -8.67
C THR A 369 24.99 0.21 -10.18
N HIS A 370 24.28 -0.62 -10.95
CA HIS A 370 24.36 -0.63 -12.42
C HIS A 370 23.72 0.61 -13.06
N SER A 371 22.76 1.24 -12.39
CA SER A 371 22.08 2.43 -12.91
C SER A 371 23.05 3.60 -13.18
N ILE A 372 24.15 3.67 -12.43
CA ILE A 372 25.21 4.68 -12.56
C ILE A 372 25.93 4.59 -13.93
N THR A 373 26.14 3.38 -14.44
CA THR A 373 26.88 3.14 -15.69
C THR A 373 25.98 2.86 -16.88
N SER A 374 24.70 2.55 -16.64
CA SER A 374 23.76 2.18 -17.68
C SER A 374 23.24 3.40 -18.45
N LYS A 375 22.96 3.23 -19.75
CA LYS A 375 22.20 4.20 -20.56
C LYS A 375 20.68 4.12 -20.33
N LYS A 376 20.21 3.29 -19.39
CA LYS A 376 18.79 3.00 -19.15
C LYS A 376 18.22 3.87 -18.02
N SER A 377 18.33 5.20 -18.14
CA SER A 377 17.77 6.12 -17.14
C SER A 377 16.27 5.93 -16.94
N ASP A 378 15.56 5.59 -18.02
CA ASP A 378 14.10 5.64 -18.09
C ASP A 378 13.41 4.54 -17.25
N VAL A 379 14.16 3.49 -16.90
CA VAL A 379 13.66 2.39 -16.07
C VAL A 379 13.80 2.69 -14.57
N PHE A 380 14.75 3.57 -14.22
CA PHE A 380 15.11 3.84 -12.83
C PHE A 380 13.93 4.33 -11.97
N PRO A 381 13.14 5.33 -12.39
CA PRO A 381 11.99 5.79 -11.60
C PRO A 381 10.99 4.67 -11.29
N SER A 382 10.70 3.80 -12.26
CA SER A 382 9.74 2.70 -12.08
C SER A 382 10.24 1.66 -11.09
N CYS A 383 11.52 1.30 -11.14
CA CYS A 383 12.12 0.37 -10.17
C CYS A 383 12.22 0.97 -8.75
N ILE A 384 12.54 2.27 -8.63
CA ILE A 384 12.53 2.96 -7.34
C ILE A 384 11.10 3.02 -6.76
N SER A 385 10.11 3.34 -7.60
CA SER A 385 8.69 3.35 -7.22
C SER A 385 8.22 1.97 -6.77
N PHE A 386 8.60 0.92 -7.49
CA PHE A 386 8.36 -0.47 -7.10
C PHE A 386 8.87 -0.75 -5.68
N MET A 387 10.13 -0.42 -5.38
CA MET A 387 10.69 -0.64 -4.04
C MET A 387 10.03 0.26 -2.98
N GLY A 388 9.66 1.49 -3.34
CA GLY A 388 8.92 2.40 -2.46
C GLY A 388 7.54 1.85 -2.09
N ASN A 389 6.82 1.27 -3.05
CA ASN A 389 5.53 0.62 -2.85
C ASN A 389 5.68 -0.60 -1.93
N MET A 390 6.69 -1.46 -2.18
CA MET A 390 7.03 -2.58 -1.30
C MET A 390 7.34 -2.13 0.14
N ALA A 391 8.03 -1.01 0.32
CA ALA A 391 8.39 -0.45 1.61
C ALA A 391 7.23 0.23 2.37
N HIS A 392 6.00 0.27 1.82
CA HIS A 392 4.83 0.61 2.63
C HIS A 392 4.56 -0.48 3.67
N ASP A 393 4.91 -1.74 3.38
CA ASP A 393 4.86 -2.82 4.35
C ASP A 393 5.95 -2.61 5.44
N PRO A 394 5.59 -2.48 6.73
CA PRO A 394 6.55 -2.20 7.79
C PRO A 394 7.64 -3.27 7.97
N VAL A 395 7.32 -4.54 7.70
CA VAL A 395 8.30 -5.63 7.82
C VAL A 395 9.34 -5.48 6.72
N ILE A 396 8.90 -5.28 5.48
CA ILE A 396 9.82 -5.08 4.35
C ILE A 396 10.65 -3.81 4.52
N ARG A 397 10.02 -2.70 4.96
CA ARG A 397 10.74 -1.45 5.22
C ARG A 397 11.85 -1.63 6.25
N LYS A 398 11.58 -2.38 7.32
CA LYS A 398 12.57 -2.70 8.36
C LYS A 398 13.70 -3.55 7.81
N GLU A 399 13.41 -4.55 6.97
CA GLU A 399 14.43 -5.37 6.31
C GLU A 399 15.34 -4.51 5.41
N ILE A 400 14.75 -3.65 4.56
CA ILE A 400 15.50 -2.72 3.70
C ILE A 400 16.38 -1.79 4.54
N ALA A 401 15.81 -1.16 5.57
CA ALA A 401 16.54 -0.24 6.43
C ALA A 401 17.72 -0.93 7.14
N SER A 402 17.60 -2.22 7.46
CA SER A 402 18.63 -2.99 8.17
C SER A 402 19.77 -3.46 7.28
N ARG A 403 19.64 -3.36 5.95
CA ARG A 403 20.68 -3.80 5.01
C ARG A 403 21.72 -2.72 4.74
N LYS A 404 22.98 -3.02 5.02
CA LYS A 404 24.12 -2.13 4.75
C LYS A 404 24.32 -1.91 3.25
N GLU A 405 24.19 -2.98 2.44
CA GLU A 405 24.43 -2.93 1.00
C GLU A 405 23.45 -1.97 0.28
N PHE A 406 22.19 -1.92 0.74
CA PHE A 406 21.18 -0.98 0.26
C PHE A 406 21.60 0.48 0.45
N TRP A 407 22.06 0.84 1.65
CA TRP A 407 22.52 2.20 1.94
C TRP A 407 23.75 2.57 1.10
N GLU A 408 24.73 1.67 1.02
CA GLU A 408 25.94 1.90 0.22
C GLU A 408 25.61 2.09 -1.27
N ALA A 409 24.72 1.28 -1.83
CA ALA A 409 24.28 1.40 -3.22
C ALA A 409 23.52 2.72 -3.45
N SER A 410 22.61 3.09 -2.55
CA SER A 410 21.84 4.33 -2.64
C SER A 410 22.72 5.57 -2.54
N ILE A 411 23.69 5.58 -1.62
CA ILE A 411 24.66 6.67 -1.46
C ILE A 411 25.55 6.80 -2.72
N LYS A 412 25.97 5.68 -3.32
CA LYS A 412 26.73 5.71 -4.60
C LYS A 412 25.93 6.36 -5.72
N VAL A 413 24.64 6.07 -5.84
CA VAL A 413 23.73 6.71 -6.81
C VAL A 413 23.67 8.22 -6.57
N LEU A 414 23.41 8.64 -5.33
CA LEU A 414 23.36 10.06 -4.97
C LEU A 414 24.68 10.78 -5.29
N LYS A 415 25.80 10.18 -4.89
CA LYS A 415 27.15 10.74 -5.11
C LYS A 415 27.48 10.95 -6.58
N PHE A 416 27.06 10.03 -7.44
CA PHE A 416 27.32 10.13 -8.88
C PHE A 416 26.41 11.19 -9.53
N HIS A 417 25.09 11.09 -9.36
CA HIS A 417 24.16 11.95 -10.07
C HIS A 417 24.11 13.38 -9.53
N THR A 418 24.45 13.61 -8.26
CA THR A 418 24.57 14.98 -7.69
C THR A 418 25.66 15.80 -8.39
N LYS A 419 26.68 15.16 -8.97
CA LYS A 419 27.72 15.85 -9.77
C LYS A 419 27.25 16.25 -11.17
N HIS A 420 26.07 15.78 -11.60
CA HIS A 420 25.56 15.91 -12.96
C HIS A 420 24.11 16.42 -12.97
N LEU A 421 23.73 17.27 -12.01
CA LEU A 421 22.36 17.81 -11.88
C LEU A 421 21.92 18.71 -13.05
N ASP A 422 22.86 19.12 -13.90
CA ASP A 422 22.58 19.79 -15.17
C ASP A 422 21.76 18.91 -16.14
N ARG A 423 21.81 17.59 -15.97
CA ARG A 423 21.07 16.62 -16.78
C ARG A 423 19.72 16.31 -16.12
N SER A 424 18.64 16.42 -16.89
CA SER A 424 17.28 16.11 -16.41
C SER A 424 17.18 14.68 -15.85
N SER A 425 17.81 13.70 -16.51
CA SER A 425 17.83 12.31 -16.06
C SER A 425 18.54 12.12 -14.72
N SER A 426 19.69 12.77 -14.49
CA SER A 426 20.37 12.75 -13.20
C SER A 426 19.54 13.42 -12.10
N ARG A 427 18.90 14.56 -12.41
CA ARG A 427 17.99 15.24 -11.48
C ARG A 427 16.86 14.31 -11.05
N GLU A 428 16.22 13.63 -12.01
CA GLU A 428 15.15 12.67 -11.74
C GLU A 428 15.63 11.50 -10.88
N MET A 429 16.80 10.92 -11.19
CA MET A 429 17.38 9.82 -10.42
C MET A 429 17.69 10.22 -8.97
N VAL A 430 18.22 11.42 -8.74
CA VAL A 430 18.42 11.94 -7.37
C VAL A 430 17.06 12.13 -6.69
N TYR A 431 16.11 12.76 -7.37
CA TYR A 431 14.78 13.04 -6.81
C TYR A 431 14.04 11.78 -6.38
N THR A 432 14.01 10.74 -7.21
CA THR A 432 13.37 9.46 -6.89
C THR A 432 14.10 8.73 -5.78
N THR A 433 15.43 8.71 -5.81
CA THR A 433 16.26 8.08 -4.75
C THR A 433 16.00 8.73 -3.40
N LEU A 434 15.97 10.07 -3.33
CA LEU A 434 15.62 10.80 -2.10
C LEU A 434 14.23 10.43 -1.59
N GLY A 435 13.25 10.27 -2.50
CA GLY A 435 11.89 9.85 -2.15
C GLY A 435 11.84 8.47 -1.50
N LEU A 436 12.58 7.50 -2.06
CA LEU A 436 12.70 6.16 -1.47
C LEU A 436 13.37 6.22 -0.10
N LEU A 437 14.51 6.91 0.02
CA LEU A 437 15.23 7.02 1.30
C LEU A 437 14.40 7.75 2.37
N MET A 438 13.57 8.73 1.99
CA MET A 438 12.59 9.33 2.89
C MET A 438 11.57 8.31 3.40
N ASN A 439 11.15 7.33 2.60
CA ASN A 439 10.28 6.26 3.12
C ASN A 439 11.07 5.35 4.07
N ILE A 440 12.25 4.87 3.65
CA ILE A 440 13.05 3.91 4.45
C ILE A 440 13.49 4.48 5.79
N THR A 441 13.87 5.77 5.86
CA THR A 441 14.29 6.45 7.11
C THR A 441 13.19 6.65 8.14
N MET A 442 11.95 6.22 7.87
CA MET A 442 10.95 6.10 8.93
C MET A 442 11.27 4.96 9.91
N GLU A 443 12.10 3.99 9.50
CA GLU A 443 12.63 2.94 10.37
C GLU A 443 14.06 3.28 10.80
N THR A 444 14.31 3.23 12.11
CA THR A 444 15.65 3.43 12.66
C THR A 444 16.34 2.08 12.83
N SER A 445 17.35 1.81 12.01
CA SER A 445 18.19 0.59 12.08
C SER A 445 19.64 0.92 12.43
N GLN A 446 20.43 -0.09 12.82
CA GLN A 446 21.87 0.13 13.04
C GLN A 446 22.58 0.49 11.73
N ALA A 447 22.25 -0.19 10.63
CA ALA A 447 22.81 0.12 9.31
C ALA A 447 22.56 1.57 8.87
N PHE A 448 21.38 2.12 9.15
CA PHE A 448 21.07 3.53 8.86
C PHE A 448 21.94 4.48 9.70
N LYS A 449 22.07 4.20 11.01
CA LYS A 449 22.92 5.00 11.90
C LYS A 449 24.37 5.00 11.42
N ASP A 450 24.92 3.83 11.10
CA ASP A 450 26.31 3.67 10.65
C ASP A 450 26.59 4.43 9.33
N GLN A 451 25.57 4.60 8.49
CA GLN A 451 25.67 5.27 7.19
C GLN A 451 25.25 6.75 7.24
N SER A 452 24.82 7.26 8.40
CA SER A 452 24.26 8.61 8.54
C SER A 452 25.28 9.70 8.21
N GLU A 453 26.55 9.52 8.55
CA GLU A 453 27.63 10.45 8.19
C GLU A 453 27.84 10.52 6.67
N ALA A 454 28.03 9.35 6.04
CA ALA A 454 28.26 9.24 4.60
C ALA A 454 27.07 9.79 3.80
N LEU A 455 25.84 9.45 4.21
CA LEU A 455 24.63 9.98 3.60
C LEU A 455 24.56 11.51 3.74
N SER A 456 24.78 12.04 4.95
CA SER A 456 24.70 13.49 5.21
C SER A 456 25.65 14.27 4.31
N LYS A 457 26.88 13.77 4.09
CA LYS A 457 27.87 14.37 3.20
C LYS A 457 27.36 14.53 1.76
N GLU A 458 26.69 13.51 1.22
CA GLU A 458 26.15 13.56 -0.15
C GLU A 458 24.88 14.43 -0.26
N LEU A 459 24.20 14.72 0.86
CA LEU A 459 23.02 15.60 0.88
C LEU A 459 23.38 17.10 0.93
N LEU A 460 24.55 17.48 1.44
CA LEU A 460 24.92 18.90 1.60
C LEU A 460 24.84 19.72 0.30
N PRO A 461 25.34 19.24 -0.86
CA PRO A 461 25.24 19.98 -2.12
C PRO A 461 23.78 20.17 -2.57
N LEU A 462 22.91 19.20 -2.28
CA LEU A 462 21.49 19.22 -2.65
C LEU A 462 20.72 20.25 -1.82
N VAL A 463 21.00 20.34 -0.51
CA VAL A 463 20.43 21.38 0.36
C VAL A 463 20.90 22.79 -0.05
N LYS A 464 22.12 22.91 -0.58
CA LYS A 464 22.67 24.15 -1.14
C LYS A 464 22.10 24.54 -2.50
N SER A 465 21.45 23.62 -3.20
CA SER A 465 20.98 23.84 -4.56
C SER A 465 19.87 24.91 -4.63
N ASN A 466 19.68 25.52 -5.80
CA ASN A 466 18.56 26.43 -6.04
C ASN A 466 17.26 25.70 -6.38
N ASP A 467 17.32 24.38 -6.54
CA ASP A 467 16.15 23.54 -6.79
C ASP A 467 15.36 23.36 -5.49
N LYS A 468 14.20 24.02 -5.41
CA LYS A 468 13.36 24.03 -4.21
C LYS A 468 12.94 22.61 -3.81
N GLU A 469 12.61 21.75 -4.78
CA GLU A 469 12.11 20.40 -4.52
C GLU A 469 13.21 19.47 -4.01
N LEU A 470 14.39 19.51 -4.65
CA LEU A 470 15.56 18.74 -4.19
C LEU A 470 16.04 19.21 -2.82
N LYS A 471 16.07 20.53 -2.60
CA LYS A 471 16.42 21.12 -1.29
C LYS A 471 15.50 20.62 -0.19
N GLU A 472 14.19 20.65 -0.41
CA GLU A 472 13.19 20.19 0.56
C GLU A 472 13.40 18.71 0.93
N ARG A 473 13.46 17.82 -0.07
CA ARG A 473 13.67 16.38 0.18
C ARG A 473 15.00 16.09 0.84
N ALA A 474 16.08 16.72 0.38
CA ALA A 474 17.41 16.53 0.95
C ALA A 474 17.49 17.03 2.39
N ALA A 475 16.89 18.19 2.71
CA ALA A 475 16.83 18.70 4.08
C ALA A 475 15.98 17.78 5.00
N GLY A 476 14.88 17.24 4.48
CA GLY A 476 14.04 16.29 5.21
C GLY A 476 14.77 15.02 5.58
N LEU A 477 15.54 14.47 4.65
CA LEU A 477 16.38 13.29 4.87
C LEU A 477 17.58 13.60 5.78
N LEU A 478 18.24 14.75 5.59
CA LEU A 478 19.34 15.21 6.42
C LEU A 478 18.90 15.35 7.88
N GLY A 479 17.75 15.98 8.14
CA GLY A 479 17.19 16.11 9.48
C GLY A 479 16.84 14.79 10.18
N ARG A 480 16.79 13.66 9.45
CA ARG A 480 16.66 12.31 10.04
C ARG A 480 17.99 11.61 10.26
N ALA A 481 19.01 11.92 9.44
CA ALA A 481 20.35 11.35 9.58
C ALA A 481 21.18 12.05 10.67
N LEU A 482 21.07 13.38 10.80
CA LEU A 482 21.86 14.18 11.74
C LEU A 482 21.79 13.72 13.21
N PRO A 483 20.62 13.31 13.77
CA PRO A 483 20.55 12.84 15.16
C PRO A 483 21.39 11.59 15.46
N HIS A 484 21.94 10.92 14.45
CA HIS A 484 22.68 9.68 14.57
C HIS A 484 24.20 9.84 14.41
N SER A 485 24.71 11.01 14.05
CA SER A 485 26.15 11.26 13.93
C SER A 485 26.50 12.71 14.27
N THR A 486 27.35 12.88 15.28
CA THR A 486 27.89 14.18 15.68
C THR A 486 28.80 14.77 14.60
N GLU A 487 29.54 13.92 13.89
CA GLU A 487 30.40 14.27 12.76
C GLU A 487 29.56 14.82 11.59
N ALA A 488 28.39 14.23 11.34
CA ALA A 488 27.45 14.73 10.33
C ALA A 488 26.94 16.13 10.68
N VAL A 489 26.62 16.38 11.96
CA VAL A 489 26.22 17.72 12.44
C VAL A 489 27.35 18.71 12.24
N GLN A 490 28.58 18.35 12.63
CA GLN A 490 29.75 19.21 12.46
C GLN A 490 29.99 19.55 10.97
N GLY A 491 30.06 18.54 10.10
CA GLY A 491 30.29 18.75 8.66
C GLY A 491 29.19 19.60 7.99
N ALA A 492 27.93 19.47 8.44
CA ALA A 492 26.84 20.31 7.95
C ALA A 492 26.92 21.75 8.49
N CYS A 493 27.41 21.97 9.71
CA CYS A 493 27.68 23.30 10.25
C CYS A 493 28.84 23.98 9.51
N GLU A 494 29.94 23.27 9.24
CA GLU A 494 31.06 23.74 8.41
C GLU A 494 30.57 24.14 7.00
N ALA A 495 29.62 23.38 6.46
CA ALA A 495 28.97 23.68 5.19
C ALA A 495 27.93 24.82 5.25
N LYS A 496 27.73 25.48 6.41
CA LYS A 496 26.76 26.58 6.62
C LYS A 496 25.30 26.21 6.35
N ILE A 497 24.94 24.92 6.49
CA ILE A 497 23.57 24.45 6.30
C ILE A 497 22.55 25.14 7.25
N PRO A 498 22.84 25.34 8.55
CA PRO A 498 21.91 26.05 9.44
C PRO A 498 21.55 27.44 8.92
N THR A 499 22.56 28.20 8.45
CA THR A 499 22.37 29.54 7.88
C THR A 499 21.49 29.48 6.62
N ILE A 500 21.76 28.53 5.72
CA ILE A 500 21.02 28.38 4.46
C ILE A 500 19.55 28.05 4.70
N LEU A 501 19.27 27.10 5.61
CA LEU A 501 17.89 26.72 5.93
C LEU A 501 17.15 27.85 6.65
N HIS A 502 17.82 28.58 7.54
CA HIS A 502 17.26 29.76 8.20
C HIS A 502 16.92 30.85 7.19
N GLN A 503 17.83 31.14 6.25
CA GLN A 503 17.60 32.13 5.20
C GLN A 503 16.44 31.70 4.28
N ALA A 504 16.36 30.42 3.92
CA ALA A 504 15.23 29.91 3.14
C ALA A 504 13.89 30.10 3.89
N LEU A 505 13.85 29.88 5.20
CA LEU A 505 12.67 30.19 6.02
C LEU A 505 12.38 31.69 6.13
N LYS A 506 13.39 32.55 6.03
CA LYS A 506 13.20 34.00 6.05
C LYS A 506 12.55 34.49 4.75
N ASP A 507 12.98 33.94 3.61
CA ASP A 507 12.48 34.26 2.26
C ASP A 507 11.11 33.55 1.96
N SER A 508 10.30 33.32 2.99
CA SER A 508 9.19 32.35 3.05
C SER A 508 7.96 32.56 2.17
N SER A 509 7.93 33.58 1.30
CA SER A 509 6.75 33.87 0.47
C SER A 509 6.37 32.71 -0.45
N ASP A 510 7.36 31.94 -0.89
CA ASP A 510 7.18 30.88 -1.89
C ASP A 510 7.34 29.45 -1.35
N LEU A 511 7.49 29.27 -0.03
CA LEU A 511 7.68 27.94 0.57
C LEU A 511 6.35 27.30 0.97
N SER A 512 6.18 26.02 0.62
CA SER A 512 5.09 25.17 1.12
C SER A 512 5.16 25.04 2.65
N MET A 513 4.04 24.70 3.29
CA MET A 513 4.02 24.45 4.73
C MET A 513 4.84 23.22 5.11
N GLU A 514 4.88 22.22 4.24
CA GLU A 514 5.70 21.02 4.35
C GLU A 514 7.19 21.36 4.35
N ALA A 515 7.64 22.26 3.46
CA ALA A 515 9.02 22.73 3.45
C ALA A 515 9.37 23.50 4.72
N LYS A 516 8.48 24.37 5.20
CA LYS A 516 8.68 25.11 6.47
C LYS A 516 8.81 24.15 7.66
N SER A 517 7.95 23.12 7.72
CA SER A 517 8.00 22.08 8.74
C SER A 517 9.32 21.29 8.67
N THR A 518 9.75 20.96 7.45
CA THR A 518 11.00 20.22 7.20
C THR A 518 12.24 21.00 7.61
N PHE A 519 12.35 22.26 7.20
CA PHE A 519 13.51 23.10 7.52
C PHE A 519 13.57 23.42 9.01
N SER A 520 12.44 23.78 9.63
CA SER A 520 12.38 24.04 11.08
C SER A 520 12.77 22.80 11.89
N ARG A 521 12.31 21.59 11.50
CA ARG A 521 12.73 20.33 12.15
C ARG A 521 14.22 20.09 12.06
N CYS A 522 14.84 20.37 10.90
CA CYS A 522 16.28 20.24 10.72
C CYS A 522 17.05 21.23 11.62
N LEU A 523 16.58 22.49 11.71
CA LEU A 523 17.16 23.52 12.59
C LEU A 523 17.03 23.16 14.08
N VAL A 524 15.98 22.48 14.51
CA VAL A 524 15.88 21.95 15.89
C VAL A 524 17.06 21.03 16.20
N VAL A 525 17.37 20.07 15.31
CA VAL A 525 18.49 19.12 15.51
C VAL A 525 19.82 19.87 15.61
N PHE A 526 20.06 20.83 14.71
CA PHE A 526 21.27 21.64 14.75
C PHE A 526 21.41 22.44 16.04
N THR A 527 20.38 23.20 16.39
CA THR A 527 20.39 24.09 17.56
C THR A 527 20.50 23.32 18.88
N GLN A 528 19.98 22.09 18.93
CA GLN A 528 20.06 21.22 20.11
C GLN A 528 21.50 20.80 20.40
N VAL A 529 22.27 20.43 19.37
CA VAL A 529 23.55 19.73 19.53
C VAL A 529 24.76 20.65 19.29
N SER A 530 24.66 21.66 18.43
CA SER A 530 25.80 22.46 17.98
C SER A 530 25.72 23.92 18.42
N GLU A 531 26.73 24.36 19.17
CA GLU A 531 26.91 25.77 19.53
C GLU A 531 27.21 26.64 18.30
N ASP A 532 28.06 26.15 17.39
CA ASP A 532 28.35 26.83 16.12
C ASP A 532 27.07 27.05 15.31
N ALA A 533 26.15 26.09 15.27
CA ALA A 533 24.87 26.27 14.59
C ALA A 533 24.01 27.37 15.22
N ARG A 534 23.95 27.43 16.56
CA ARG A 534 23.22 28.50 17.26
C ARG A 534 23.83 29.86 16.92
N ASN A 535 25.16 29.97 16.99
CA ASN A 535 25.90 31.19 16.65
C ASN A 535 25.64 31.62 15.21
N GLN A 536 25.70 30.69 14.24
CA GLN A 536 25.40 30.95 12.83
C GLN A 536 24.00 31.54 12.61
N ILE A 537 22.98 30.94 13.25
CA ILE A 537 21.59 31.43 13.13
C ILE A 537 21.47 32.83 13.74
N THR A 538 22.00 33.05 14.95
CA THR A 538 21.93 34.36 15.61
C THR A 538 22.78 35.44 14.92
N GLN A 539 23.81 35.07 14.17
CA GLN A 539 24.57 36.02 13.35
C GLN A 539 23.78 36.43 12.09
N ALA A 540 23.05 35.49 11.48
CA ALA A 540 22.23 35.76 10.30
C ALA A 540 20.91 36.49 10.63
N ASP A 541 20.38 36.29 11.84
CA ASP A 541 19.14 36.89 12.33
C ASP A 541 19.28 37.25 13.83
N PRO A 542 19.88 38.42 14.14
CA PRO A 542 20.23 38.83 15.51
C PRO A 542 19.10 38.79 16.53
N ASP A 543 17.87 39.05 16.07
CA ASP A 543 16.66 39.13 16.90
C ASP A 543 15.72 37.94 16.67
N LEU A 544 16.17 36.94 15.90
CA LEU A 544 15.38 35.77 15.51
C LEU A 544 14.02 36.15 14.88
N GLY A 545 13.95 37.26 14.15
CA GLY A 545 12.70 37.80 13.61
C GLY A 545 11.95 36.81 12.72
N CYS A 546 12.69 35.98 11.96
CA CYS A 546 12.12 34.90 11.17
C CYS A 546 11.38 33.89 12.06
N PHE A 547 12.03 33.40 13.11
CA PHE A 547 11.43 32.45 14.05
C PHE A 547 10.24 33.04 14.81
N LEU A 548 10.36 34.28 15.27
CA LEU A 548 9.26 34.96 15.95
C LEU A 548 8.02 35.09 15.05
N SER A 549 8.20 35.40 13.76
CA SER A 549 7.09 35.43 12.81
C SER A 549 6.42 34.06 12.64
N LEU A 550 7.22 32.99 12.59
CA LEU A 550 6.74 31.62 12.41
C LEU A 550 6.02 31.04 13.63
N LEU A 551 6.16 31.63 14.82
CA LEU A 551 5.33 31.27 15.99
C LEU A 551 3.84 31.54 15.75
N THR A 552 3.50 32.43 14.81
CA THR A 552 2.10 32.72 14.44
C THR A 552 1.60 31.88 13.26
N SER A 553 2.41 30.93 12.76
CA SER A 553 2.04 30.03 11.67
C SER A 553 0.79 29.21 11.99
N THR A 554 0.05 28.84 10.94
CA THR A 554 -1.08 27.91 11.02
C THR A 554 -0.65 26.45 11.19
N SER A 555 0.63 26.14 10.94
CA SER A 555 1.17 24.79 11.12
C SER A 555 1.68 24.58 12.54
N ASP A 556 0.98 23.73 13.27
CA ASP A 556 1.35 23.29 14.62
C ASP A 556 2.79 22.76 14.72
N THR A 557 3.22 21.99 13.73
CA THR A 557 4.58 21.42 13.67
C THR A 557 5.64 22.51 13.54
N VAL A 558 5.40 23.52 12.70
CA VAL A 558 6.32 24.65 12.54
C VAL A 558 6.43 25.43 13.85
N VAL A 559 5.29 25.73 14.48
CA VAL A 559 5.26 26.45 15.77
C VAL A 559 6.03 25.68 16.83
N ALA A 560 5.78 24.37 16.97
CA ALA A 560 6.47 23.52 17.93
C ALA A 560 7.99 23.47 17.72
N ASN A 561 8.43 23.33 16.47
CA ASN A 561 9.86 23.26 16.13
C ASN A 561 10.56 24.60 16.39
N VAL A 562 9.98 25.70 15.90
CA VAL A 562 10.57 27.03 16.02
C VAL A 562 10.62 27.48 17.48
N ALA A 563 9.58 27.23 18.27
CA ALA A 563 9.59 27.50 19.70
C ALA A 563 10.77 26.81 20.38
N LEU A 564 11.00 25.53 20.06
CA LEU A 564 12.10 24.77 20.65
C LEU A 564 13.48 25.27 20.17
N SER A 565 13.63 25.61 18.89
CA SER A 565 14.86 26.23 18.35
C SER A 565 15.19 27.56 19.03
N ILE A 566 14.20 28.43 19.29
CA ILE A 566 14.40 29.65 20.07
C ILE A 566 14.95 29.29 21.46
N GLY A 567 14.32 28.31 22.14
CA GLY A 567 14.76 27.86 23.45
C GLY A 567 16.19 27.31 23.47
N HIS A 568 16.66 26.69 22.39
CA HIS A 568 18.06 26.31 22.25
C HIS A 568 18.98 27.53 22.04
N CYS A 569 18.59 28.45 21.15
CA CYS A 569 19.37 29.64 20.83
C CYS A 569 19.55 30.61 22.01
N VAL A 570 18.66 30.62 23.01
CA VAL A 570 18.78 31.45 24.23
C VAL A 570 20.10 31.23 24.99
N GLN A 571 20.79 30.11 24.76
CA GLN A 571 22.11 29.83 25.30
C GLN A 571 23.24 30.70 24.69
N VAL A 572 22.98 31.38 23.57
CA VAL A 572 23.94 32.29 22.93
C VAL A 572 24.02 33.59 23.71
N GLU A 573 25.23 34.02 24.05
CA GLU A 573 25.49 35.23 24.82
C GLU A 573 24.88 36.47 24.15
N GLY A 574 24.21 37.31 24.95
CA GLY A 574 23.59 38.56 24.49
C GLY A 574 22.26 38.40 23.75
N LEU A 575 21.82 37.18 23.41
CA LEU A 575 20.56 36.99 22.69
C LEU A 575 19.34 37.24 23.60
N SER A 576 19.40 36.78 24.85
CA SER A 576 18.26 36.90 25.77
C SER A 576 17.90 38.36 26.04
N GLU A 577 18.91 39.23 26.14
CA GLU A 577 18.76 40.69 26.24
C GLU A 577 18.09 41.29 25.01
N ARG A 578 18.51 40.92 23.80
CA ARG A 578 17.88 41.40 22.56
C ARG A 578 16.42 40.98 22.43
N LEU A 579 16.13 39.73 22.81
CA LEU A 579 14.76 39.21 22.78
C LEU A 579 13.84 39.86 23.84
N ALA A 580 14.39 40.48 24.89
CA ALA A 580 13.60 41.14 25.95
C ALA A 580 12.76 42.31 25.42
N ASP A 581 13.17 42.92 24.31
CA ASP A 581 12.45 44.02 23.67
C ASP A 581 11.39 43.53 22.65
N THR A 582 11.15 42.22 22.57
CA THR A 582 10.18 41.59 21.65
C THR A 582 8.95 41.03 22.38
N ASP A 583 7.88 40.76 21.63
CA ASP A 583 6.68 40.08 22.15
C ASP A 583 6.85 38.55 22.26
N VAL A 584 8.08 38.02 22.33
CA VAL A 584 8.36 36.57 22.36
C VAL A 584 7.65 35.87 23.53
N VAL A 585 7.71 36.44 24.74
CA VAL A 585 7.07 35.88 25.94
C VAL A 585 5.55 35.83 25.76
N LYS A 586 4.95 36.91 25.26
CA LYS A 586 3.51 37.01 25.01
C LYS A 586 3.05 36.01 23.94
N THR A 587 3.81 35.88 22.86
CA THR A 587 3.49 35.02 21.72
C THR A 587 3.58 33.54 22.11
N LEU A 588 4.63 33.14 22.83
CA LEU A 588 4.80 31.78 23.33
C LEU A 588 3.72 31.43 24.36
N LEU A 589 3.39 32.38 25.26
CA LEU A 589 2.33 32.21 26.25
C LEU A 589 0.96 31.98 25.58
N ALA A 590 0.62 32.72 24.53
CA ALA A 590 -0.63 32.50 23.80
C ALA A 590 -0.72 31.10 23.16
N LYS A 591 0.41 30.44 22.89
CA LYS A 591 0.45 29.09 22.31
C LYS A 591 0.38 27.96 23.34
N THR A 592 0.48 28.25 24.63
CA THR A 592 0.29 27.24 25.69
C THR A 592 -1.18 26.90 25.94
N ASP A 593 -2.11 27.71 25.42
CA ASP A 593 -3.57 27.49 25.55
C ASP A 593 -4.15 26.64 24.40
N THR A 594 -3.29 26.06 23.55
CA THR A 594 -3.72 25.18 22.45
C THR A 594 -4.16 23.81 22.96
N ASN A 595 -4.81 22.95 22.15
CA ASN A 595 -5.06 21.55 22.53
C ASN A 595 -3.86 20.62 22.21
N ASN A 596 -2.79 21.15 21.62
CA ASN A 596 -1.65 20.37 21.15
C ASN A 596 -0.56 20.29 22.23
N GLU A 597 -0.44 19.12 22.87
CA GLU A 597 0.51 18.89 23.97
C GLU A 597 1.97 19.14 23.59
N THR A 598 2.38 18.87 22.34
CA THR A 598 3.76 19.12 21.89
C THR A 598 4.07 20.61 21.83
N ILE A 599 3.14 21.43 21.34
CA ILE A 599 3.30 22.90 21.32
C ILE A 599 3.38 23.44 22.73
N LYS A 600 2.45 23.01 23.60
CA LYS A 600 2.44 23.42 25.02
C LYS A 600 3.79 23.14 25.66
N GLN A 601 4.27 21.91 25.52
CA GLN A 601 5.52 21.46 26.12
C GLN A 601 6.71 22.27 25.60
N ASN A 602 6.84 22.42 24.27
CA ASN A 602 7.97 23.14 23.68
C ASN A 602 7.93 24.64 24.03
N CYS A 603 6.77 25.29 23.98
CA CYS A 603 6.63 26.69 24.35
C CYS A 603 6.95 26.91 25.83
N ALA A 604 6.49 26.02 26.71
CA ALA A 604 6.77 26.13 28.13
C ALA A 604 8.24 25.91 28.48
N ILE A 605 8.92 24.95 27.82
CA ILE A 605 10.37 24.77 27.95
C ILE A 605 11.11 26.05 27.53
N THR A 606 10.70 26.66 26.43
CA THR A 606 11.32 27.90 25.93
C THR A 606 11.06 29.09 26.87
N LEU A 607 9.83 29.23 27.38
CA LEU A 607 9.49 30.24 28.38
C LEU A 607 10.29 30.09 29.67
N ALA A 608 10.50 28.86 30.13
CA ALA A 608 11.35 28.58 31.29
C ALA A 608 12.79 29.03 31.04
N LYS A 609 13.38 28.67 29.89
CA LYS A 609 14.74 29.08 29.51
C LYS A 609 14.90 30.61 29.38
N LEU A 610 13.90 31.30 28.83
CA LEU A 610 13.87 32.75 28.75
C LEU A 610 13.81 33.38 30.15
N ALA A 611 12.91 32.89 31.00
CA ALA A 611 12.76 33.38 32.38
C ALA A 611 14.01 33.15 33.23
N THR A 612 14.75 32.05 33.02
CA THR A 612 16.00 31.78 33.72
C THR A 612 17.19 32.58 33.20
N SER A 613 17.16 32.99 31.92
CA SER A 613 18.29 33.68 31.29
C SER A 613 18.26 35.20 31.49
N ASN A 614 17.07 35.81 31.62
CA ASN A 614 16.96 37.26 31.83
C ASN A 614 15.74 37.60 32.70
N GLN A 615 15.96 38.42 33.74
CA GLN A 615 14.94 38.85 34.69
C GLN A 615 13.76 39.57 34.02
N ARG A 616 13.99 40.33 32.94
CA ARG A 616 12.93 41.04 32.21
C ARG A 616 11.89 40.08 31.63
N HIS A 617 12.31 38.90 31.16
CA HIS A 617 11.39 37.87 30.67
C HIS A 617 10.53 37.28 31.80
N LEU A 618 11.12 37.07 32.98
CA LEU A 618 10.41 36.57 34.15
C LEU A 618 9.36 37.58 34.65
N GLU A 619 9.72 38.87 34.68
CA GLU A 619 8.79 39.96 35.03
C GLU A 619 7.66 40.04 34.00
N ARG A 620 7.98 40.01 32.70
CA ARG A 620 6.97 40.01 31.65
C ARG A 620 6.02 38.80 31.73
N LEU A 621 6.54 37.62 32.05
CA LEU A 621 5.73 36.41 32.24
C LEU A 621 4.81 36.54 33.46
N ARG A 622 5.28 37.18 34.54
CA ARG A 622 4.49 37.49 35.73
C ARG A 622 3.34 38.44 35.43
N ASP A 623 3.62 39.51 34.71
CA ASP A 623 2.61 40.53 34.35
C ASP A 623 1.49 39.95 33.48
N LEU A 624 1.81 38.96 32.64
CA LEU A 624 0.85 38.27 31.79
C LEU A 624 0.13 37.10 32.50
N GLY A 625 0.37 36.88 33.81
CA GLY A 625 -0.24 35.79 34.58
C GLY A 625 0.30 34.39 34.24
N GLY A 626 1.42 34.30 33.52
CA GLY A 626 1.96 33.05 32.98
C GLY A 626 2.80 32.21 33.95
N ILE A 627 3.00 32.63 35.21
CA ILE A 627 3.83 31.89 36.19
C ILE A 627 3.30 30.48 36.44
N GLY A 628 1.98 30.29 36.40
CA GLY A 628 1.35 28.98 36.60
C GLY A 628 1.87 27.91 35.62
N ILE A 629 2.24 28.31 34.40
CA ILE A 629 2.76 27.41 33.36
C ILE A 629 4.12 26.83 33.78
N LEU A 630 4.98 27.62 34.44
CA LEU A 630 6.27 27.15 34.93
C LEU A 630 6.11 26.06 36.00
N HIS A 631 5.06 26.14 36.84
CA HIS A 631 4.78 25.13 37.86
C HIS A 631 4.33 23.80 37.26
N THR A 632 3.42 23.84 36.26
CA THR A 632 3.03 22.64 35.49
C THR A 632 4.20 22.01 34.74
N CYS A 633 5.20 22.80 34.36
CA CYS A 633 6.34 22.34 33.56
C CYS A 633 7.62 22.05 34.34
N SER A 634 7.66 22.30 35.65
CA SER A 634 8.79 21.96 36.55
C SER A 634 9.20 20.48 36.47
N LYS A 635 8.27 19.57 36.12
CA LYS A 635 8.55 18.15 35.83
C LYS A 635 9.44 17.92 34.60
N TYR A 636 9.52 18.87 33.67
CA TYR A 636 10.21 18.74 32.39
C TYR A 636 11.47 19.62 32.29
N ALA A 637 11.60 20.65 33.12
CA ALA A 637 12.78 21.52 33.17
C ALA A 637 14.01 20.89 33.86
N LEU A 638 13.84 19.72 34.50
CA LEU A 638 14.87 18.95 35.21
C LEU A 638 15.44 17.76 34.40
N ARG A 639 15.09 17.64 33.11
CA ARG A 639 15.68 16.70 32.15
C ARG A 639 16.27 17.49 31.00
#